data_AF-A0A4R5DC95-F1
#
_entry.id   AF-A0A4R5DC95-F1
#
_cell.length_a   1.000
_cell.length_b   1.000
_cell.length_c   1.000
_cell.angle_alpha   90.00
_cell.angle_beta   90.00
_cell.angle_gamma   90.00
#
_symmetry.space_group_name_H-M   'P 1'
#
loop_
_entity.id
_entity.type
_entity.pdbx_description
1 polymer ?
#
loop_
_entity_poly.entity_id
_entity_poly.type
_entity_poly.pdbx_seq_one_letter_code
_entity_poly.pdbx_strand_id
1 'polypeptide(L)'
;MIKSYIYEAVTTVTLCLLMLSAKAYDGSVTIISGGKNRSFIFHSPGTTVGQNLPVLFVFHGDNGSGQGIRDYTGFNAVSDANNFIAVYPNADDVGGWHRAIDQLKDVQFTSEMIDYFCSTYHIDASKVYATGHSAGGFMTYNLAVNLPGKVAAFAPVAANMYANNGNYSYFSSTAFKPVAICHIHGDADPTVAYPDPDHTPGAWNEWPLTHFSHYSCGKDTYEESVPITDNVSKLLFCKPNPGVTREISMIRIAGGGHGWPPVSQINLAQTIWDFVKTYSIAGAPSCNTTPSFVAGTIHTDGKNILGPCNEIFIPRGVNYSLADDWEFPENMDGGINGYNAELSAEIIKAKPNTVRIQWYANRQSGWKPYSISDLDKVVTRFRNAGIVSIIELHDVTCSDNFVTFNSVILPWWKQPAVVNLLIKHKSWVMVNLANEFGTVKWASNQTAAYTSWVNHYKNAISEVRNAGIQVPLIIDAPDCGQSLDIALQSGESLRLHDPLRNIIMSTHAYWYLDNAAVMEAKVQSIAAASFPVILGEVANVQDATGQCSSGIPAYKDLLQSCQNHNVGWLAWTWTDDWCNNRRITVTGNAAALTEYGNTIINDPGFGLKFHAATLNNACTQNPLPVTLAEFKATQTDEKTVYLQWKTAREKDFEKFILERSNNGKLFNPIASIDGKGEAGRYEYPDEVITGRQYHYRLIMVDRDESKAFSKIIMVDTKMSDAVVVYPSPASDQLQINARKDLFPCEISIFNKSGKRVLNQIIKDSDQQIYVNSLAEGFYIVRMNDRVIGKVIVGKK
;
A
#
# COMPACT_ATOMS: atom_id res chain seq x y z
N MET A 1 -51.84 -64.75 28.13
CA MET A 1 -50.45 -64.53 27.66
C MET A 1 -50.15 -63.05 27.83
N ILE A 2 -49.53 -62.61 28.94
CA ILE A 2 -48.07 -62.52 29.16
C ILE A 2 -47.49 -61.51 28.15
N LYS A 3 -46.88 -60.35 28.43
CA LYS A 3 -46.21 -59.66 29.58
C LYS A 3 -45.87 -58.23 29.02
N SER A 4 -45.59 -57.12 29.71
CA SER A 4 -45.47 -56.73 31.12
C SER A 4 -45.17 -55.22 31.16
N TYR A 5 -45.78 -54.54 32.13
CA TYR A 5 -45.53 -53.21 32.69
C TYR A 5 -44.06 -52.83 32.93
N ILE A 6 -43.73 -51.53 32.83
CA ILE A 6 -43.12 -50.71 33.91
C ILE A 6 -43.66 -49.26 33.83
N TYR A 7 -43.97 -48.73 35.01
CA TYR A 7 -44.60 -47.46 35.37
C TYR A 7 -43.59 -46.31 35.59
N GLU A 8 -44.05 -45.08 35.32
CA GLU A 8 -43.84 -43.80 36.04
C GLU A 8 -42.49 -43.07 36.18
N ALA A 9 -42.66 -41.74 36.15
CA ALA A 9 -41.84 -40.64 36.65
C ALA A 9 -40.70 -40.10 35.75
N VAL A 10 -40.92 -38.91 35.18
CA VAL A 10 -40.16 -37.67 35.45
C VAL A 10 -40.77 -36.53 34.61
N THR A 11 -41.57 -35.73 35.30
CA THR A 11 -41.69 -34.26 35.22
C THR A 11 -41.48 -33.53 33.89
N THR A 12 -42.59 -32.94 33.44
CA THR A 12 -42.72 -31.56 32.93
C THR A 12 -41.46 -30.71 33.09
N VAL A 13 -40.68 -30.55 32.01
CA VAL A 13 -39.70 -29.47 31.93
C VAL A 13 -40.49 -28.20 31.63
N THR A 14 -40.82 -27.48 32.70
CA THR A 14 -40.98 -26.03 32.67
C THR A 14 -39.80 -25.49 31.88
N LEU A 15 -40.06 -24.96 30.68
CA LEU A 15 -39.07 -24.19 29.93
C LEU A 15 -38.86 -22.88 30.68
N CYS A 16 -38.13 -22.96 31.78
CA CYS A 16 -37.51 -21.83 32.42
C CYS A 16 -36.49 -21.33 31.40
N LEU A 17 -36.81 -20.25 30.70
CA LEU A 17 -35.80 -19.43 30.03
C LEU A 17 -34.84 -18.93 31.11
N LEU A 18 -33.88 -19.78 31.48
CA LEU A 18 -32.61 -19.34 31.97
C LEU A 18 -32.00 -18.56 30.81
N MET A 19 -32.14 -17.23 30.87
CA MET A 19 -31.24 -16.33 30.16
C MET A 19 -29.83 -16.73 30.60
N LEU A 20 -29.16 -17.55 29.79
CA LEU A 20 -27.72 -17.62 29.80
C LEU A 20 -27.26 -16.21 29.48
N SER A 21 -26.89 -15.45 30.52
CA SER A 21 -26.16 -14.20 30.33
C SER A 21 -24.94 -14.55 29.48
N ALA A 22 -24.89 -14.02 28.26
CA ALA A 22 -23.67 -14.05 27.49
C ALA A 22 -22.61 -13.41 28.37
N LYS A 23 -21.60 -14.17 28.81
CA LYS A 23 -20.52 -13.63 29.64
C LYS A 23 -19.93 -12.44 28.90
N ALA A 24 -19.88 -11.26 29.52
CA ALA A 24 -19.23 -10.10 28.95
C ALA A 24 -17.71 -10.33 28.81
N TYR A 25 -17.07 -9.58 27.90
CA TYR A 25 -15.64 -9.65 27.66
C TYR A 25 -14.96 -8.43 28.27
N ASP A 26 -14.02 -8.69 29.19
CA ASP A 26 -13.16 -7.67 29.78
C ASP A 26 -11.74 -7.82 29.25
N GLY A 27 -11.19 -6.72 28.73
CA GLY A 27 -9.83 -6.67 28.23
C GLY A 27 -8.96 -5.69 29.01
N SER A 28 -7.65 -5.95 29.02
CA SER A 28 -6.62 -5.05 29.53
C SER A 28 -5.54 -4.92 28.46
N VAL A 29 -5.21 -3.69 28.09
CA VAL A 29 -4.33 -3.38 26.97
C VAL A 29 -3.30 -2.35 27.41
N THR A 30 -2.06 -2.55 26.95
CA THR A 30 -0.99 -1.56 27.04
C THR A 30 -0.56 -1.20 25.63
N ILE A 31 -0.55 0.09 25.31
CA ILE A 31 -0.01 0.63 24.06
C ILE A 31 1.14 1.59 24.36
N ILE A 32 2.02 1.81 23.38
CA ILE A 32 3.03 2.85 23.47
C ILE A 32 2.39 4.15 23.00
N SER A 33 2.35 5.16 23.88
CA SER A 33 1.82 6.49 23.59
C SER A 33 2.78 7.55 24.10
N GLY A 34 3.17 8.49 23.23
CA GLY A 34 4.18 9.51 23.57
C GLY A 34 5.51 8.93 24.05
N GLY A 35 5.88 7.73 23.59
CA GLY A 35 7.11 7.02 23.99
C GLY A 35 7.03 6.31 25.34
N LYS A 36 5.85 6.24 25.98
CA LYS A 36 5.65 5.54 27.26
C LYS A 36 4.62 4.41 27.13
N ASN A 37 4.75 3.39 27.97
CA ASN A 37 3.72 2.36 28.12
C ASN A 37 2.51 2.95 28.86
N ARG A 38 1.39 3.05 28.17
CA ARG A 38 0.12 3.55 28.71
C ARG A 38 -0.92 2.44 28.64
N SER A 39 -1.70 2.27 29.70
CA SER A 39 -2.64 1.16 29.82
C SER A 39 -4.08 1.62 29.99
N PHE A 40 -5.00 0.76 29.56
CA PHE A 40 -6.42 0.91 29.76
C PHE A 40 -7.08 -0.46 29.90
N ILE A 41 -8.21 -0.49 30.60
CA ILE A 41 -9.10 -1.65 30.60
C ILE A 41 -10.37 -1.31 29.84
N PHE A 42 -11.07 -2.31 29.33
CA PHE A 42 -12.34 -2.10 28.67
C PHE A 42 -13.29 -3.25 28.92
N HIS A 43 -14.57 -2.96 28.74
CA HIS A 43 -15.68 -3.89 28.85
C HIS A 43 -16.48 -3.87 27.55
N SER A 44 -16.72 -5.06 26.98
CA SER A 44 -17.55 -5.25 25.80
C SER A 44 -18.69 -6.22 26.11
N PRO A 45 -19.90 -5.95 25.61
CA PRO A 45 -21.02 -6.87 25.71
C PRO A 45 -20.71 -8.17 24.95
N GLY A 46 -21.11 -9.30 25.53
CA GLY A 46 -20.95 -10.63 24.93
C GLY A 46 -19.57 -11.28 25.16
N THR A 47 -19.43 -12.53 24.71
CA THR A 47 -18.28 -13.41 25.04
C THR A 47 -16.99 -13.08 24.31
N THR A 48 -17.06 -12.17 23.34
CA THR A 48 -15.94 -11.64 22.55
C THR A 48 -16.17 -10.15 22.35
N VAL A 49 -15.12 -9.39 22.02
CA VAL A 49 -15.30 -7.98 21.67
C VAL A 49 -16.15 -7.86 20.41
N GLY A 50 -17.24 -7.09 20.48
CA GLY A 50 -18.14 -6.88 19.35
C GLY A 50 -17.53 -5.94 18.30
N GLN A 51 -17.82 -6.18 17.02
CA GLN A 51 -17.44 -5.30 15.92
C GLN A 51 -18.52 -4.27 15.62
N ASN A 52 -18.14 -3.14 15.01
CA ASN A 52 -19.05 -2.04 14.65
C ASN A 52 -19.85 -1.47 15.81
N LEU A 53 -19.34 -1.64 17.04
CA LEU A 53 -19.96 -1.08 18.23
C LEU A 53 -19.51 0.36 18.44
N PRO A 54 -20.39 1.22 18.99
CA PRO A 54 -19.98 2.49 19.57
C PRO A 54 -18.97 2.30 20.70
N VAL A 55 -18.18 3.34 20.99
CA VAL A 55 -17.23 3.34 22.10
C VAL A 55 -17.45 4.54 23.01
N LEU A 56 -17.49 4.30 24.31
CA LEU A 56 -17.54 5.35 25.33
C LEU A 56 -16.28 5.28 26.21
N PHE A 57 -15.48 6.33 26.17
CA PHE A 57 -14.33 6.52 27.06
C PHE A 57 -14.78 7.15 28.38
N VAL A 58 -14.37 6.54 29.50
CA VAL A 58 -14.77 6.91 30.87
C VAL A 58 -13.52 7.22 31.69
N PHE A 59 -13.26 8.50 31.94
CA PHE A 59 -12.05 8.98 32.61
C PHE A 59 -12.23 9.13 34.13
N HIS A 60 -11.26 8.63 34.90
CA HIS A 60 -11.27 8.68 36.37
C HIS A 60 -10.91 10.07 36.92
N GLY A 61 -11.31 10.37 38.17
CA GLY A 61 -10.89 11.57 38.89
C GLY A 61 -9.43 11.51 39.39
N ASP A 62 -8.99 12.55 40.11
CA ASP A 62 -7.65 12.60 40.69
C ASP A 62 -7.35 11.42 41.59
N ASN A 63 -6.11 10.94 41.54
CA ASN A 63 -5.63 9.79 42.31
C ASN A 63 -6.43 8.49 42.05
N GLY A 64 -7.27 8.46 41.02
CA GLY A 64 -8.04 7.31 40.60
C GLY A 64 -7.28 6.36 39.67
N SER A 65 -8.01 5.38 39.15
CA SER A 65 -7.54 4.44 38.13
C SER A 65 -8.69 4.04 37.20
N GLY A 66 -8.37 3.47 36.04
CA GLY A 66 -9.35 2.88 35.13
C GLY A 66 -10.25 1.85 35.81
N GLN A 67 -9.67 1.00 36.66
CA GLN A 67 -10.44 0.04 37.47
C GLN A 67 -11.36 0.75 38.47
N GLY A 68 -10.86 1.77 39.17
CA GLY A 68 -11.67 2.51 40.15
C GLY A 68 -12.89 3.20 39.53
N ILE A 69 -12.74 3.86 38.38
CA ILE A 69 -13.87 4.52 37.71
C ILE A 69 -14.85 3.53 37.08
N ARG A 70 -14.36 2.38 36.61
CA ARG A 70 -15.20 1.26 36.13
C ARG A 70 -16.16 0.78 37.22
N ASP A 71 -15.64 0.59 38.43
CA ASP A 71 -16.43 0.10 39.56
C ASP A 71 -17.34 1.19 40.14
N TYR A 72 -16.99 2.47 39.95
CA TYR A 72 -17.71 3.62 40.51
C TYR A 72 -18.95 4.05 39.70
N THR A 73 -18.91 3.91 38.37
CA THR A 73 -19.86 4.60 37.47
C THR A 73 -21.03 3.76 36.98
N GLY A 74 -20.90 2.42 36.98
CA GLY A 74 -21.95 1.50 36.53
C GLY A 74 -22.06 1.33 35.00
N PHE A 75 -21.11 1.85 34.22
CA PHE A 75 -21.16 1.78 32.75
C PHE A 75 -21.11 0.37 32.16
N ASN A 76 -20.60 -0.65 32.87
CA ASN A 76 -20.64 -2.03 32.36
C ASN A 76 -22.09 -2.50 32.13
N ALA A 77 -22.98 -2.30 33.11
CA ALA A 77 -24.38 -2.71 32.98
C ALA A 77 -25.12 -1.93 31.87
N VAL A 78 -24.76 -0.66 31.68
CA VAL A 78 -25.31 0.19 30.61
C VAL A 78 -24.75 -0.26 29.24
N SER A 79 -23.48 -0.63 29.18
CA SER A 79 -22.80 -1.21 28.00
C SER A 79 -23.45 -2.52 27.56
N ASP A 80 -23.69 -3.44 28.50
CA ASP A 80 -24.40 -4.70 28.25
C ASP A 80 -25.82 -4.47 27.71
N ALA A 81 -26.56 -3.53 28.30
CA ALA A 81 -27.93 -3.24 27.91
C ALA A 81 -28.07 -2.51 26.56
N ASN A 82 -27.03 -1.80 26.12
CA ASN A 82 -27.10 -0.90 24.97
C ASN A 82 -26.10 -1.20 23.84
N ASN A 83 -25.33 -2.27 23.98
CA ASN A 83 -24.42 -2.79 22.96
C ASN A 83 -23.31 -1.80 22.52
N PHE A 84 -22.50 -1.30 23.45
CA PHE A 84 -21.33 -0.45 23.18
C PHE A 84 -20.13 -0.89 24.02
N ILE A 85 -18.91 -0.50 23.63
CA ILE A 85 -17.69 -0.78 24.41
C ILE A 85 -17.43 0.36 25.40
N ALA A 86 -17.31 0.05 26.68
CA ALA A 86 -16.89 1.02 27.70
C ALA A 86 -15.39 0.89 27.96
N VAL A 87 -14.64 1.98 27.78
CA VAL A 87 -13.18 2.00 27.92
C VAL A 87 -12.80 2.86 29.12
N TYR A 88 -11.93 2.34 29.98
CA TYR A 88 -11.51 2.96 31.24
C TYR A 88 -9.99 3.11 31.27
N PRO A 89 -9.45 4.25 30.79
CA PRO A 89 -8.01 4.45 30.67
C PRO A 89 -7.33 4.83 31.99
N ASN A 90 -6.03 4.53 32.12
CA ASN A 90 -5.19 5.02 33.23
C ASN A 90 -4.40 6.27 32.83
N ALA A 91 -4.35 7.26 33.73
CA ALA A 91 -3.45 8.41 33.61
C ALA A 91 -1.96 8.01 33.80
N ASP A 92 -1.05 8.79 33.23
CA ASP A 92 0.42 8.56 33.26
C ASP A 92 1.10 9.05 34.56
N ASP A 93 0.59 10.12 35.15
CA ASP A 93 1.32 10.90 36.17
C ASP A 93 0.77 10.71 37.58
N VAL A 94 1.64 10.91 38.56
CA VAL A 94 1.27 11.04 39.98
C VAL A 94 0.46 12.33 40.14
N GLY A 95 -0.86 12.20 40.13
CA GLY A 95 -1.80 13.32 40.30
C GLY A 95 -2.92 13.44 39.27
N GLY A 96 -2.97 12.63 38.20
CA GLY A 96 -4.13 12.56 37.28
C GLY A 96 -3.88 13.01 35.82
N TRP A 97 -4.94 13.47 35.15
CA TRP A 97 -4.96 13.85 33.73
C TRP A 97 -4.39 15.26 33.46
N HIS A 98 -3.89 15.50 32.25
CA HIS A 98 -3.47 16.83 31.80
C HIS A 98 -4.71 17.67 31.50
N ARG A 99 -4.96 18.67 32.35
CA ARG A 99 -6.19 19.49 32.32
C ARG A 99 -6.09 20.71 31.41
N ALA A 100 -4.88 21.12 31.08
CA ALA A 100 -4.63 22.27 30.23
C ALA A 100 -4.73 21.86 28.74
N ILE A 101 -5.41 22.69 27.94
CA ILE A 101 -5.72 22.43 26.52
C ILE A 101 -4.46 22.41 25.64
N ASP A 102 -3.38 23.04 26.09
CA ASP A 102 -2.06 23.07 25.42
C ASP A 102 -1.19 21.83 25.72
N GLN A 103 -1.63 20.95 26.62
CA GLN A 103 -0.90 19.74 26.99
C GLN A 103 -1.55 18.50 26.36
N LEU A 104 -1.00 18.09 25.21
CA LEU A 104 -1.66 17.15 24.31
C LEU A 104 -1.36 15.66 24.57
N LYS A 105 -0.57 15.27 25.58
CA LYS A 105 -0.16 13.86 25.72
C LYS A 105 -1.33 12.90 26.02
N ASP A 106 -2.28 13.31 26.88
CA ASP A 106 -3.46 12.48 27.18
C ASP A 106 -4.51 12.54 26.07
N VAL A 107 -4.55 13.64 25.33
CA VAL A 107 -5.33 13.78 24.09
C VAL A 107 -4.78 12.82 23.02
N GLN A 108 -3.46 12.80 22.83
CA GLN A 108 -2.77 11.87 21.95
C GLN A 108 -3.06 10.43 22.34
N PHE A 109 -2.91 10.08 23.62
CA PHE A 109 -3.22 8.75 24.12
C PHE A 109 -4.67 8.34 23.83
N THR A 110 -5.63 9.26 24.01
CA THR A 110 -7.04 9.00 23.68
C THR A 110 -7.24 8.77 22.18
N SER A 111 -6.63 9.60 21.33
CA SER A 111 -6.67 9.40 19.88
C SER A 111 -6.08 8.04 19.47
N GLU A 112 -4.95 7.65 20.04
CA GLU A 112 -4.29 6.38 19.75
C GLU A 112 -5.09 5.17 20.25
N MET A 113 -5.82 5.30 21.38
CA MET A 113 -6.78 4.29 21.81
C MET A 113 -7.95 4.16 20.81
N ILE A 114 -8.50 5.27 20.31
CA ILE A 114 -9.54 5.23 19.27
C ILE A 114 -9.02 4.49 18.04
N ASP A 115 -7.79 4.80 17.61
CA ASP A 115 -7.16 4.15 16.46
C ASP A 115 -6.91 2.65 16.71
N TYR A 116 -6.54 2.25 17.93
CA TYR A 116 -6.42 0.86 18.35
C TYR A 116 -7.75 0.09 18.29
N PHE A 117 -8.84 0.67 18.82
CA PHE A 117 -10.16 0.03 18.75
C PHE A 117 -10.67 -0.03 17.31
N CYS A 118 -10.37 0.99 16.51
CA CYS A 118 -10.69 1.01 15.09
C CYS A 118 -9.94 -0.10 14.33
N SER A 119 -8.65 -0.29 14.57
CA SER A 119 -7.84 -1.30 13.87
C SER A 119 -8.04 -2.73 14.37
N THR A 120 -8.31 -2.91 15.67
CA THR A 120 -8.35 -4.24 16.30
C THR A 120 -9.77 -4.82 16.30
N TYR A 121 -10.78 -3.96 16.50
CA TYR A 121 -12.16 -4.38 16.72
C TYR A 121 -13.15 -3.78 15.72
N HIS A 122 -12.67 -2.97 14.76
CA HIS A 122 -13.50 -2.36 13.72
C HIS A 122 -14.74 -1.64 14.30
N ILE A 123 -14.54 -0.81 15.31
CA ILE A 123 -15.61 -0.04 15.97
C ILE A 123 -16.34 0.91 15.00
N ASP A 124 -17.53 1.38 15.37
CA ASP A 124 -18.17 2.48 14.64
C ASP A 124 -17.47 3.80 14.98
N ALA A 125 -16.45 4.19 14.20
CA ALA A 125 -15.72 5.44 14.40
C ALA A 125 -16.58 6.71 14.29
N SER A 126 -17.80 6.62 13.73
CA SER A 126 -18.73 7.74 13.76
C SER A 126 -19.37 7.93 15.14
N LYS A 127 -19.29 6.94 16.02
CA LYS A 127 -19.95 6.86 17.34
C LYS A 127 -18.95 6.59 18.47
N VAL A 128 -17.99 7.49 18.58
CA VAL A 128 -17.06 7.54 19.71
C VAL A 128 -17.46 8.67 20.65
N TYR A 129 -17.47 8.41 21.95
CA TYR A 129 -17.97 9.32 22.98
C TYR A 129 -17.00 9.41 24.16
N ALA A 130 -17.08 10.50 24.93
CA ALA A 130 -16.23 10.69 26.11
C ALA A 130 -17.02 11.24 27.31
N THR A 131 -16.70 10.72 28.49
CA THR A 131 -17.24 11.15 29.78
C THR A 131 -16.18 10.99 30.86
N GLY A 132 -16.34 11.68 31.99
CA GLY A 132 -15.44 11.49 33.13
C GLY A 132 -15.86 12.29 34.33
N HIS A 133 -15.36 11.91 35.50
CA HIS A 133 -15.66 12.53 36.78
C HIS A 133 -14.48 13.36 37.29
N SER A 134 -14.75 14.55 37.83
CA SER A 134 -13.72 15.43 38.42
C SER A 134 -12.59 15.70 37.41
N ALA A 135 -11.33 15.37 37.73
CA ALA A 135 -10.20 15.44 36.80
C ALA A 135 -10.47 14.79 35.42
N GLY A 136 -11.22 13.68 35.37
CA GLY A 136 -11.65 13.05 34.12
C GLY A 136 -12.70 13.85 33.35
N GLY A 137 -13.51 14.65 34.05
CA GLY A 137 -14.42 15.63 33.45
C GLY A 137 -13.65 16.81 32.83
N PHE A 138 -12.57 17.28 33.47
CA PHE A 138 -11.66 18.27 32.86
C PHE A 138 -11.02 17.69 31.58
N MET A 139 -10.57 16.43 31.61
CA MET A 139 -10.07 15.72 30.44
C MET A 139 -11.13 15.61 29.34
N THR A 140 -12.39 15.35 29.70
CA THR A 140 -13.51 15.30 28.74
C THR A 140 -13.69 16.65 28.03
N TYR A 141 -13.58 17.77 28.75
CA TYR A 141 -13.56 19.11 28.12
C TYR A 141 -12.34 19.33 27.23
N ASN A 142 -11.16 18.85 27.65
CA ASN A 142 -9.94 18.94 26.85
C ASN A 142 -10.11 18.20 25.50
N LEU A 143 -10.74 17.01 25.52
CA LEU A 143 -11.09 16.27 24.30
C LEU A 143 -12.13 16.97 23.43
N ALA A 144 -13.10 17.68 24.03
CA ALA A 144 -14.10 18.45 23.30
C ALA A 144 -13.46 19.55 22.43
N VAL A 145 -12.36 20.13 22.91
CA VAL A 145 -11.57 21.14 22.18
C VAL A 145 -10.68 20.49 21.12
N ASN A 146 -10.00 19.39 21.48
CA ASN A 146 -8.89 18.86 20.67
C ASN A 146 -9.26 17.72 19.71
N LEU A 147 -10.33 16.96 19.95
CA LEU A 147 -10.77 15.83 19.11
C LEU A 147 -12.21 15.96 18.53
N PRO A 148 -12.70 17.15 18.11
CA PRO A 148 -14.06 17.30 17.61
C PRO A 148 -14.36 16.51 16.31
N GLY A 149 -13.32 16.03 15.61
CA GLY A 149 -13.43 15.17 14.43
C GLY A 149 -13.28 13.66 14.69
N LYS A 150 -12.98 13.25 15.93
CA LYS A 150 -12.85 11.83 16.33
C LYS A 150 -13.82 11.42 17.44
N VAL A 151 -14.40 12.37 18.18
CA VAL A 151 -15.37 12.10 19.25
C VAL A 151 -16.64 12.92 19.01
N ALA A 152 -17.80 12.24 18.96
CA ALA A 152 -19.06 12.79 18.51
C ALA A 152 -19.84 13.57 19.60
N ALA A 153 -19.67 13.20 20.87
CA ALA A 153 -20.35 13.83 22.00
C ALA A 153 -19.60 13.64 23.32
N PHE A 154 -19.81 14.59 24.24
CA PHE A 154 -19.05 14.73 25.48
C PHE A 154 -19.99 14.93 26.68
N ALA A 155 -19.71 14.26 27.79
CA ALA A 155 -20.49 14.38 29.03
C ALA A 155 -19.59 14.55 30.27
N PRO A 156 -19.04 15.74 30.54
CA PRO A 156 -18.21 15.97 31.71
C PRO A 156 -19.05 15.98 33.00
N VAL A 157 -18.55 15.39 34.08
CA VAL A 157 -19.22 15.31 35.39
C VAL A 157 -18.37 15.95 36.49
N ALA A 158 -18.97 16.85 37.27
CA ALA A 158 -18.35 17.53 38.42
C ALA A 158 -16.99 18.16 38.08
N ALA A 159 -16.93 18.87 36.95
CA ALA A 159 -15.70 19.43 36.41
C ALA A 159 -15.97 20.77 35.72
N ASN A 160 -14.93 21.58 35.54
CA ASN A 160 -14.94 22.77 34.69
C ASN A 160 -13.90 22.60 33.56
N MET A 161 -13.55 23.69 32.89
CA MET A 161 -12.43 23.74 31.95
C MET A 161 -11.43 24.74 32.49
N TYR A 162 -10.14 24.41 32.40
CA TYR A 162 -9.11 25.25 32.98
C TYR A 162 -8.91 26.52 32.15
N ALA A 163 -9.43 27.67 32.60
CA ALA A 163 -9.35 28.92 31.85
C ALA A 163 -7.90 29.45 31.75
N ASN A 164 -7.37 29.54 30.53
CA ASN A 164 -6.14 30.28 30.23
C ASN A 164 -6.32 31.11 28.96
N ASN A 165 -5.38 32.02 28.66
CA ASN A 165 -5.44 32.89 27.48
C ASN A 165 -5.53 32.11 26.15
N GLY A 166 -5.04 30.87 26.09
CA GLY A 166 -5.12 30.00 24.91
C GLY A 166 -6.53 29.48 24.64
N ASN A 167 -7.39 29.36 25.65
CA ASN A 167 -8.77 28.90 25.45
C ASN A 167 -9.62 29.95 24.76
N TYR A 168 -9.45 31.23 25.10
CA TYR A 168 -10.21 32.33 24.50
C TYR A 168 -9.93 32.51 23.02
N SER A 169 -8.66 32.40 22.64
CA SER A 169 -8.27 32.46 21.25
C SER A 169 -8.80 31.24 20.47
N TYR A 170 -8.90 30.06 21.09
CA TYR A 170 -9.51 28.89 20.45
C TYR A 170 -10.97 29.15 20.05
N PHE A 171 -11.83 29.55 20.99
CA PHE A 171 -13.26 29.72 20.71
C PHE A 171 -13.56 30.79 19.65
N SER A 172 -12.76 31.86 19.63
CA SER A 172 -12.87 32.93 18.65
C SER A 172 -12.15 32.65 17.31
N SER A 173 -11.46 31.52 17.18
CA SER A 173 -10.72 31.15 15.97
C SER A 173 -11.57 30.35 14.97
N THR A 174 -11.08 30.26 13.73
CA THR A 174 -11.63 29.36 12.70
C THR A 174 -11.42 27.87 13.01
N ALA A 175 -10.62 27.54 14.02
CA ALA A 175 -10.39 26.17 14.46
C ALA A 175 -11.51 25.63 15.37
N PHE A 176 -12.33 26.49 15.98
CA PHE A 176 -13.46 26.07 16.81
C PHE A 176 -14.44 25.21 15.99
N LYS A 177 -14.87 24.09 16.59
CA LYS A 177 -15.89 23.21 16.03
C LYS A 177 -17.00 23.00 17.07
N PRO A 178 -18.27 23.29 16.72
CA PRO A 178 -19.38 22.96 17.59
C PRO A 178 -19.48 21.45 17.83
N VAL A 179 -19.58 21.06 19.10
CA VAL A 179 -19.73 19.66 19.54
C VAL A 179 -20.92 19.52 20.49
N ALA A 180 -21.45 18.31 20.64
CA ALA A 180 -22.52 18.05 21.59
C ALA A 180 -21.96 17.88 23.01
N ILE A 181 -22.48 18.64 23.98
CA ILE A 181 -22.04 18.61 25.37
C ILE A 181 -23.25 18.51 26.31
N CYS A 182 -23.21 17.55 27.23
CA CYS A 182 -24.12 17.49 28.38
C CYS A 182 -23.28 17.50 29.66
N HIS A 183 -23.12 18.67 30.26
CA HIS A 183 -22.41 18.82 31.52
C HIS A 183 -23.27 18.33 32.68
N ILE A 184 -22.70 17.65 33.69
CA ILE A 184 -23.45 17.24 34.89
C ILE A 184 -22.76 17.75 36.16
N HIS A 185 -23.50 18.42 37.04
CA HIS A 185 -22.94 19.00 38.27
C HIS A 185 -23.96 19.10 39.40
N GLY A 186 -23.49 18.89 40.63
CA GLY A 186 -24.23 19.23 41.84
C GLY A 186 -24.07 20.71 42.21
N ASP A 187 -25.15 21.39 42.57
CA ASP A 187 -25.09 22.82 42.91
C ASP A 187 -24.56 23.13 44.33
N ALA A 188 -24.21 22.09 45.09
CA ALA A 188 -23.54 22.16 46.38
C ALA A 188 -22.15 21.50 46.35
N ASP A 189 -21.51 21.39 45.18
CA ASP A 189 -20.16 20.83 45.03
C ASP A 189 -19.11 21.70 45.76
N PRO A 190 -18.44 21.18 46.81
CA PRO A 190 -17.48 21.95 47.58
C PRO A 190 -16.06 21.92 46.99
N THR A 191 -15.83 21.14 45.93
CA THR A 191 -14.50 20.86 45.37
C THR A 191 -14.29 21.58 44.05
N VAL A 192 -15.24 21.44 43.13
CA VAL A 192 -15.25 22.20 41.87
C VAL A 192 -16.45 23.12 41.94
N ALA A 193 -16.22 24.42 41.81
CA ALA A 193 -17.30 25.41 41.90
C ALA A 193 -18.37 25.12 40.85
N TYR A 194 -19.63 25.06 41.30
CA TYR A 194 -20.78 24.79 40.45
C TYR A 194 -21.00 25.91 39.42
N PRO A 195 -21.06 25.57 38.11
CA PRO A 195 -21.90 26.13 37.05
C PRO A 195 -22.39 27.57 36.91
N ASP A 196 -22.56 28.36 37.96
CA ASP A 196 -23.88 28.94 38.21
C ASP A 196 -24.48 29.66 36.99
N PRO A 197 -25.38 28.98 36.25
CA PRO A 197 -25.84 29.48 34.98
C PRO A 197 -26.92 30.57 35.14
N ASP A 198 -27.40 30.77 36.38
CA ASP A 198 -28.33 31.82 36.77
C ASP A 198 -27.61 33.14 37.12
N HIS A 199 -26.27 33.13 37.25
CA HIS A 199 -25.47 34.31 37.56
C HIS A 199 -24.52 34.67 36.42
N THR A 200 -24.55 35.93 35.98
CA THR A 200 -23.57 36.46 35.02
C THR A 200 -22.14 36.26 35.55
N PRO A 201 -21.19 35.76 34.72
CA PRO A 201 -19.84 35.49 35.18
C PRO A 201 -19.14 36.75 35.71
N GLY A 202 -18.41 36.63 36.81
CA GLY A 202 -17.40 37.62 37.20
C GLY A 202 -16.22 37.62 36.22
N ALA A 203 -15.32 38.60 36.35
CA ALA A 203 -14.25 38.94 35.41
C ALA A 203 -13.24 37.82 35.02
N TRP A 204 -13.37 36.62 35.58
CA TRP A 204 -12.50 35.46 35.29
C TRP A 204 -13.17 34.32 34.49
N ASN A 205 -14.46 34.41 34.14
CA ASN A 205 -15.08 33.67 33.01
C ASN A 205 -14.79 32.13 32.98
N GLU A 206 -15.02 31.46 34.11
CA GLU A 206 -14.63 30.05 34.34
C GLU A 206 -15.65 29.01 33.83
N TRP A 207 -16.65 29.42 33.06
CA TRP A 207 -17.72 28.53 32.60
C TRP A 207 -17.49 28.07 31.16
N PRO A 208 -16.91 26.87 30.92
CA PRO A 208 -16.74 26.37 29.55
C PRO A 208 -18.05 26.22 28.79
N LEU A 209 -19.11 25.83 29.50
CA LEU A 209 -20.39 25.54 28.86
C LEU A 209 -20.99 26.78 28.19
N THR A 210 -20.85 27.95 28.83
CA THR A 210 -21.31 29.23 28.27
C THR A 210 -20.50 29.65 27.05
N HIS A 211 -19.18 29.39 27.03
CA HIS A 211 -18.36 29.63 25.86
C HIS A 211 -18.74 28.71 24.70
N PHE A 212 -18.86 27.41 24.96
CA PHE A 212 -19.33 26.47 23.94
C PHE A 212 -20.71 26.88 23.42
N SER A 213 -21.64 27.31 24.26
CA SER A 213 -22.97 27.75 23.81
C SER A 213 -22.94 29.10 23.08
N HIS A 214 -22.14 30.06 23.53
CA HIS A 214 -21.98 31.36 22.89
C HIS A 214 -21.48 31.17 21.46
N TYR A 215 -20.38 30.43 21.29
CA TYR A 215 -19.77 30.26 19.97
C TYR A 215 -20.48 29.22 19.09
N SER A 216 -21.33 28.36 19.66
CA SER A 216 -22.12 27.40 18.87
C SER A 216 -23.50 27.94 18.46
N CYS A 217 -24.17 28.71 19.32
CA CYS A 217 -25.55 29.15 19.09
C CYS A 217 -25.87 30.58 19.58
N GLY A 218 -24.87 31.34 20.03
CA GLY A 218 -25.04 32.74 20.47
C GLY A 218 -25.73 32.89 21.82
N LYS A 219 -25.63 31.88 22.70
CA LYS A 219 -26.30 31.87 24.01
C LYS A 219 -25.29 31.87 25.14
N ASP A 220 -25.39 32.86 26.03
CA ASP A 220 -24.55 33.00 27.23
C ASP A 220 -25.17 32.36 28.48
N THR A 221 -26.45 31.99 28.41
CA THR A 221 -27.18 31.28 29.47
C THR A 221 -28.19 30.31 28.85
N TYR A 222 -28.79 29.46 29.68
CA TYR A 222 -29.79 28.50 29.23
C TYR A 222 -31.11 29.20 28.85
N GLU A 223 -31.82 28.60 27.89
CA GLU A 223 -33.10 29.11 27.39
C GLU A 223 -34.30 28.37 27.99
N GLU A 224 -34.08 27.16 28.51
CA GLU A 224 -35.12 26.33 29.09
C GLU A 224 -34.54 25.47 30.23
N SER A 225 -35.33 25.31 31.30
CA SER A 225 -35.07 24.34 32.36
C SER A 225 -36.15 23.27 32.34
N VAL A 226 -35.74 22.01 32.18
CA VAL A 226 -36.63 20.84 32.09
C VAL A 226 -36.43 19.97 33.32
N PRO A 227 -37.42 19.85 34.23
CA PRO A 227 -37.34 18.94 35.36
C PRO A 227 -37.18 17.47 34.91
N ILE A 228 -36.23 16.75 35.51
CA ILE A 228 -36.06 15.29 35.35
C ILE A 228 -36.62 14.57 36.56
N THR A 229 -36.27 15.02 37.77
CA THR A 229 -36.84 14.61 39.06
C THR A 229 -37.01 15.84 39.96
N ASP A 230 -37.55 15.67 41.16
CA ASP A 230 -37.74 16.78 42.12
C ASP A 230 -36.46 17.57 42.41
N ASN A 231 -35.29 16.92 42.35
CA ASN A 231 -33.99 17.52 42.64
C ASN A 231 -33.03 17.53 41.44
N VAL A 232 -33.49 17.16 40.25
CA VAL A 232 -32.63 17.11 39.05
C VAL A 232 -33.33 17.80 37.88
N SER A 233 -32.64 18.73 37.24
CA SER A 233 -33.15 19.47 36.07
C SER A 233 -32.12 19.52 34.96
N LYS A 234 -32.59 19.55 33.71
CA LYS A 234 -31.78 19.77 32.52
C LYS A 234 -31.95 21.21 32.04
N LEU A 235 -30.88 21.98 32.10
CA LEU A 235 -30.78 23.33 31.57
C LEU A 235 -30.29 23.26 30.12
N LEU A 236 -31.08 23.75 29.17
CA LEU A 236 -30.79 23.69 27.73
C LEU A 236 -30.24 25.04 27.26
N PHE A 237 -28.97 25.06 26.82
CA PHE A 237 -28.30 26.27 26.30
C PHE A 237 -28.41 26.39 24.79
N CYS A 238 -28.12 25.30 24.07
CA CYS A 238 -28.31 25.21 22.63
C CYS A 238 -29.23 24.04 22.33
N LYS A 239 -30.40 24.32 21.75
CA LYS A 239 -31.32 23.29 21.27
C LYS A 239 -31.01 22.94 19.81
N PRO A 240 -31.05 21.65 19.43
CA PRO A 240 -31.01 21.27 18.03
C PRO A 240 -32.17 21.94 17.26
N ASN A 241 -31.84 22.76 16.26
CA ASN A 241 -32.80 23.46 15.39
C ASN A 241 -32.18 23.67 13.99
N PRO A 242 -32.92 24.13 12.95
CA PRO A 242 -32.33 24.39 11.65
C PRO A 242 -31.19 25.41 11.74
N GLY A 243 -29.94 24.94 11.62
CA GLY A 243 -28.72 25.74 11.78
C GLY A 243 -27.85 25.34 12.98
N VAL A 244 -28.42 24.73 14.02
CA VAL A 244 -27.70 24.21 15.20
C VAL A 244 -27.94 22.70 15.28
N THR A 245 -26.92 21.90 14.98
CA THR A 245 -27.04 20.43 14.91
C THR A 245 -26.58 19.70 16.18
N ARG A 246 -26.07 20.42 17.17
CA ARG A 246 -25.47 19.87 18.40
C ARG A 246 -26.12 20.51 19.62
N GLU A 247 -26.59 19.69 20.57
CA GLU A 247 -27.12 20.18 21.83
C GLU A 247 -25.98 20.56 22.79
N ILE A 248 -26.16 21.67 23.50
CA ILE A 248 -25.34 22.04 24.66
C ILE A 248 -26.27 22.19 25.84
N SER A 249 -26.07 21.39 26.87
CA SER A 249 -26.93 21.33 28.04
C SER A 249 -26.18 21.05 29.33
N MET A 250 -26.85 21.28 30.46
CA MET A 250 -26.38 20.97 31.80
C MET A 250 -27.44 20.20 32.58
N ILE A 251 -27.06 19.12 33.24
CA ILE A 251 -27.87 18.46 34.28
C ILE A 251 -27.43 19.01 35.63
N ARG A 252 -28.32 19.78 36.26
CA ARG A 252 -28.15 20.33 37.60
C ARG A 252 -28.77 19.37 38.62
N ILE A 253 -28.01 19.03 39.65
CA ILE A 253 -28.46 18.20 40.79
C ILE A 253 -28.53 19.09 42.03
N ALA A 254 -29.75 19.46 42.44
CA ALA A 254 -30.00 20.31 43.59
C ALA A 254 -29.54 19.63 44.90
N GLY A 255 -28.70 20.31 45.66
CA GLY A 255 -28.07 19.78 46.87
C GLY A 255 -27.00 18.71 46.60
N GLY A 256 -26.66 18.43 45.34
CA GLY A 256 -25.63 17.48 44.97
C GLY A 256 -24.23 18.00 45.27
N GLY A 257 -23.35 17.12 45.78
CA GLY A 257 -21.93 17.43 46.02
C GLY A 257 -21.00 16.98 44.88
N HIS A 258 -19.71 16.86 45.16
CA HIS A 258 -18.66 16.47 44.18
C HIS A 258 -18.70 15.00 43.70
N GLY A 259 -19.67 14.20 44.16
CA GLY A 259 -19.71 12.77 43.88
C GLY A 259 -20.44 12.42 42.58
N TRP A 260 -20.20 11.21 42.08
CA TRP A 260 -21.14 10.53 41.18
C TRP A 260 -22.45 10.27 41.94
N PRO A 261 -23.60 10.81 41.47
CA PRO A 261 -24.85 10.70 42.18
C PRO A 261 -25.32 9.24 42.26
N PRO A 262 -25.99 8.84 43.36
CA PRO A 262 -26.55 7.51 43.48
C PRO A 262 -27.71 7.30 42.50
N VAL A 263 -27.91 6.04 42.08
CA VAL A 263 -28.98 5.64 41.14
C VAL A 263 -30.37 6.02 41.65
N SER A 264 -30.57 6.11 42.97
CA SER A 264 -31.83 6.57 43.58
C SER A 264 -32.17 8.03 43.30
N GLN A 265 -31.17 8.88 43.02
CA GLN A 265 -31.37 10.26 42.58
C GLN A 265 -31.48 10.34 41.06
N ILE A 266 -30.51 9.72 40.36
CA ILE A 266 -30.49 9.62 38.91
C ILE A 266 -29.56 8.49 38.48
N ASN A 267 -29.99 7.65 37.52
CA ASN A 267 -29.08 6.72 36.86
C ASN A 267 -28.20 7.50 35.87
N LEU A 268 -27.11 8.06 36.38
CA LEU A 268 -26.28 8.99 35.60
C LEU A 268 -25.61 8.31 34.39
N ALA A 269 -25.14 7.06 34.53
CA ALA A 269 -24.53 6.34 33.42
C ALA A 269 -25.52 6.12 32.25
N GLN A 270 -26.76 5.71 32.55
CA GLN A 270 -27.80 5.59 31.52
C GLN A 270 -28.15 6.95 30.91
N THR A 271 -28.23 8.00 31.74
CA THR A 271 -28.54 9.36 31.27
C THR A 271 -27.47 9.90 30.32
N ILE A 272 -26.19 9.68 30.64
CA ILE A 272 -25.06 10.04 29.77
C ILE A 272 -25.15 9.28 28.46
N TRP A 273 -25.38 7.97 28.52
CA TRP A 273 -25.52 7.14 27.32
C TRP A 273 -26.68 7.61 26.43
N ASP A 274 -27.84 7.90 27.02
CA ASP A 274 -29.02 8.38 26.31
C ASP A 274 -28.78 9.71 25.58
N PHE A 275 -27.93 10.56 26.14
CA PHE A 275 -27.47 11.78 25.47
C PHE A 275 -26.50 11.46 24.33
N VAL A 276 -25.36 10.82 24.62
CA VAL A 276 -24.26 10.70 23.64
C VAL A 276 -24.64 9.86 22.42
N LYS A 277 -25.46 8.82 22.60
CA LYS A 277 -25.87 7.90 21.52
C LYS A 277 -26.66 8.56 20.38
N THR A 278 -27.17 9.77 20.61
CA THR A 278 -27.92 10.53 19.60
C THR A 278 -27.03 11.22 18.57
N TYR A 279 -25.71 11.23 18.80
CA TYR A 279 -24.76 11.94 17.95
C TYR A 279 -23.84 11.00 17.20
N SER A 280 -23.52 11.39 15.96
CA SER A 280 -22.44 10.82 15.17
C SER A 280 -21.65 11.90 14.43
N ILE A 281 -20.46 11.52 13.96
CA ILE A 281 -19.63 12.33 13.06
C ILE A 281 -19.92 11.94 11.61
N ALA A 282 -20.49 12.86 10.85
CA ALA A 282 -20.71 12.66 9.42
C ALA A 282 -19.35 12.57 8.68
N GLY A 283 -19.19 11.56 7.82
CA GLY A 283 -17.95 11.34 7.08
C GLY A 283 -16.78 10.83 7.92
N ALA A 284 -17.04 10.29 9.12
CA ALA A 284 -15.99 9.62 9.90
C ALA A 284 -15.34 8.48 9.07
N PRO A 285 -14.01 8.33 9.13
CA PRO A 285 -13.32 7.26 8.41
C PRO A 285 -13.83 5.89 8.90
N SER A 286 -14.11 4.99 7.95
CA SER A 286 -14.64 3.67 8.26
C SER A 286 -13.55 2.75 8.81
N CYS A 287 -13.76 2.24 10.04
CA CYS A 287 -12.92 1.19 10.63
C CYS A 287 -13.11 -0.18 9.97
N ASN A 288 -14.17 -0.36 9.16
CA ASN A 288 -14.41 -1.55 8.35
C ASN A 288 -13.66 -1.55 7.02
N THR A 289 -12.84 -0.53 6.76
CA THR A 289 -11.93 -0.63 5.64
C THR A 289 -10.78 -1.54 6.07
N THR A 290 -10.84 -2.81 5.68
CA THR A 290 -9.65 -3.36 5.02
C THR A 290 -9.24 -2.26 4.06
N PRO A 291 -8.05 -1.65 4.18
CA PRO A 291 -7.64 -0.61 3.24
C PRO A 291 -7.94 -1.18 1.86
N SER A 292 -8.82 -0.52 1.11
CA SER A 292 -9.16 -0.98 -0.23
C SER A 292 -7.93 -0.68 -1.06
N PHE A 293 -6.92 -1.53 -0.96
CA PHE A 293 -5.73 -1.46 -1.77
C PHE A 293 -6.19 -1.49 -3.21
N VAL A 294 -5.65 -0.58 -4.01
CA VAL A 294 -6.01 -0.55 -5.41
C VAL A 294 -5.55 -1.87 -6.03
N ALA A 295 -6.51 -2.61 -6.59
CA ALA A 295 -6.24 -3.91 -7.21
C ALA A 295 -5.01 -3.85 -8.11
N GLY A 296 -4.12 -4.82 -7.93
CA GLY A 296 -2.85 -4.90 -8.65
C GLY A 296 -1.77 -3.96 -8.12
N THR A 297 -1.78 -3.56 -6.84
CA THR A 297 -0.72 -2.71 -6.23
C THR A 297 0.01 -3.49 -5.14
N ILE A 298 1.33 -3.31 -5.02
CA ILE A 298 2.07 -3.77 -3.84
C ILE A 298 1.50 -3.06 -2.60
N HIS A 299 1.33 -3.77 -1.50
CA HIS A 299 0.77 -3.22 -0.28
C HIS A 299 1.30 -3.93 0.97
N THR A 300 0.91 -3.49 2.15
CA THR A 300 1.28 -4.14 3.41
C THR A 300 0.03 -4.65 4.12
N ASP A 301 0.14 -5.82 4.75
CA ASP A 301 -0.87 -6.36 5.66
C ASP A 301 -0.19 -6.93 6.91
N GLY A 302 -0.52 -6.36 8.06
CA GLY A 302 0.22 -6.55 9.30
C GLY A 302 1.72 -6.36 9.07
N LYS A 303 2.52 -7.38 9.38
CA LYS A 303 3.98 -7.37 9.22
C LYS A 303 4.49 -7.72 7.82
N ASN A 304 3.61 -8.08 6.90
CA ASN A 304 4.02 -8.58 5.60
C ASN A 304 3.97 -7.47 4.55
N ILE A 305 4.95 -7.48 3.65
CA ILE A 305 4.83 -6.81 2.35
C ILE A 305 4.18 -7.83 1.41
N LEU A 306 3.12 -7.41 0.73
CA LEU A 306 2.36 -8.24 -0.18
C LEU A 306 2.49 -7.72 -1.60
N GLY A 307 2.68 -8.65 -2.52
CA GLY A 307 2.61 -8.39 -3.94
C GLY A 307 1.18 -8.06 -4.41
N PRO A 308 1.03 -7.71 -5.69
CA PRO A 308 -0.25 -7.34 -6.28
C PRO A 308 -1.27 -8.49 -6.32
N CYS A 309 -0.86 -9.75 -6.10
CA CYS A 309 -1.74 -10.91 -5.93
C CYS A 309 -1.88 -11.37 -4.47
N ASN A 310 -1.49 -10.54 -3.49
CA ASN A 310 -1.47 -10.85 -2.06
C ASN A 310 -0.49 -11.98 -1.66
N GLU A 311 0.48 -12.30 -2.53
CA GLU A 311 1.60 -13.17 -2.18
C GLU A 311 2.57 -12.43 -1.25
N ILE A 312 3.14 -13.13 -0.27
CA ILE A 312 4.17 -12.53 0.58
C ILE A 312 5.39 -12.22 -0.30
N PHE A 313 5.82 -10.96 -0.28
CA PHE A 313 6.98 -10.47 -0.99
C PHE A 313 8.08 -10.11 0.00
N ILE A 314 9.25 -10.72 -0.15
CA ILE A 314 10.42 -10.48 0.70
C ILE A 314 11.51 -9.82 -0.16
N PRO A 315 11.82 -8.52 0.05
CA PRO A 315 12.88 -7.86 -0.70
C PRO A 315 14.24 -8.52 -0.52
N ARG A 316 14.89 -8.81 -1.64
CA ARG A 316 16.24 -9.36 -1.78
C ARG A 316 16.89 -8.65 -2.96
N GLY A 317 17.75 -7.69 -2.66
CA GLY A 317 18.14 -6.74 -3.68
C GLY A 317 19.44 -5.99 -3.45
N VAL A 318 19.61 -4.97 -4.28
CA VAL A 318 20.78 -4.09 -4.29
C VAL A 318 20.33 -2.63 -4.35
N ASN A 319 21.14 -1.75 -3.79
CA ASN A 319 21.05 -0.32 -4.04
C ASN A 319 21.74 0.01 -5.36
N TYR A 320 21.13 0.92 -6.11
CA TYR A 320 21.59 1.40 -7.41
C TYR A 320 21.80 2.91 -7.34
N SER A 321 23.08 3.31 -7.25
CA SER A 321 23.54 4.70 -7.31
C SER A 321 23.41 5.27 -8.73
N LEU A 322 22.19 5.42 -9.23
CA LEU A 322 21.90 5.87 -10.60
C LEU A 322 22.51 7.25 -10.88
N ALA A 323 22.60 8.11 -9.88
CA ALA A 323 23.20 9.43 -10.01
C ALA A 323 24.72 9.39 -10.28
N ASP A 324 25.39 8.30 -9.91
CA ASP A 324 26.81 8.06 -10.13
C ASP A 324 27.09 7.30 -11.44
N ASP A 325 26.06 7.03 -12.26
CA ASP A 325 26.24 6.59 -13.65
C ASP A 325 26.44 7.82 -14.54
N TRP A 326 27.70 8.23 -14.75
CA TRP A 326 28.05 9.47 -15.46
C TRP A 326 27.62 9.48 -16.92
N GLU A 327 27.28 8.33 -17.48
CA GLU A 327 26.81 8.20 -18.86
C GLU A 327 25.28 8.16 -18.98
N PHE A 328 24.56 8.08 -17.85
CA PHE A 328 23.12 8.18 -17.82
C PHE A 328 22.60 9.57 -18.23
N PRO A 329 21.52 9.69 -19.01
CA PRO A 329 20.72 8.61 -19.62
C PRO A 329 21.18 8.19 -21.03
N GLU A 330 22.28 8.76 -21.54
CA GLU A 330 22.76 8.60 -22.92
C GLU A 330 23.21 7.16 -23.25
N ASN A 331 23.54 6.38 -22.22
CA ASN A 331 23.89 4.97 -22.33
C ASN A 331 22.72 3.98 -22.18
N MET A 332 21.48 4.47 -22.06
CA MET A 332 20.31 3.61 -22.17
C MET A 332 20.30 2.90 -23.52
N ASP A 333 20.10 1.58 -23.50
CA ASP A 333 20.00 0.72 -24.69
C ASP A 333 21.32 0.44 -25.44
N GLY A 334 22.44 0.38 -24.70
CA GLY A 334 23.70 -0.22 -25.18
C GLY A 334 24.84 0.75 -25.45
N GLY A 335 24.69 2.02 -25.08
CA GLY A 335 25.73 3.05 -25.23
C GLY A 335 26.12 3.32 -26.69
N ILE A 336 27.18 4.10 -26.86
CA ILE A 336 27.78 4.33 -28.18
C ILE A 336 28.59 3.07 -28.54
N ASN A 337 28.17 2.33 -29.57
CA ASN A 337 28.85 1.14 -30.12
C ASN A 337 28.89 -0.11 -29.20
N GLY A 338 27.96 -0.28 -28.26
CA GLY A 338 27.88 -1.51 -27.45
C GLY A 338 28.83 -1.55 -26.25
N TYR A 339 29.52 -0.45 -25.94
CA TYR A 339 30.32 -0.25 -24.74
C TYR A 339 29.59 0.72 -23.78
N ASN A 340 29.78 0.52 -22.47
CA ASN A 340 29.23 1.35 -21.39
C ASN A 340 27.69 1.35 -21.23
N ALA A 341 27.02 0.22 -21.49
CA ALA A 341 25.58 0.11 -21.26
C ALA A 341 25.19 0.47 -19.80
N GLU A 342 24.10 1.21 -19.66
CA GLU A 342 23.51 1.62 -18.37
C GLU A 342 23.30 0.42 -17.43
N LEU A 343 23.65 0.64 -16.15
CA LEU A 343 23.93 -0.43 -15.18
C LEU A 343 22.75 -1.33 -14.83
N SER A 344 21.50 -0.89 -15.05
CA SER A 344 20.30 -1.71 -14.83
C SER A 344 20.34 -3.04 -15.58
N ALA A 345 20.93 -3.10 -16.77
CA ALA A 345 21.06 -4.34 -17.53
C ALA A 345 22.02 -5.34 -16.86
N GLU A 346 23.06 -4.85 -16.20
CA GLU A 346 23.99 -5.69 -15.44
C GLU A 346 23.38 -6.12 -14.09
N ILE A 347 22.66 -5.22 -13.42
CA ILE A 347 21.92 -5.53 -12.19
C ILE A 347 20.91 -6.66 -12.43
N ILE A 348 20.18 -6.65 -13.55
CA ILE A 348 19.22 -7.71 -13.92
C ILE A 348 19.89 -9.09 -14.00
N LYS A 349 21.15 -9.18 -14.45
CA LYS A 349 21.89 -10.45 -14.54
C LYS A 349 22.18 -11.06 -13.16
N ALA A 350 22.28 -10.23 -12.12
CA ALA A 350 22.44 -10.69 -10.74
C ALA A 350 21.15 -11.25 -10.13
N LYS A 351 20.00 -11.09 -10.83
CA LYS A 351 18.68 -11.58 -10.44
C LYS A 351 18.20 -11.13 -9.05
N PRO A 352 18.33 -9.85 -8.66
CA PRO A 352 17.58 -9.36 -7.50
C PRO A 352 16.08 -9.39 -7.79
N ASN A 353 15.24 -9.44 -6.75
CA ASN A 353 13.79 -9.21 -6.90
C ASN A 353 13.40 -7.77 -6.59
N THR A 354 14.31 -6.99 -5.99
CA THR A 354 14.13 -5.58 -5.66
C THR A 354 15.40 -4.79 -5.98
N VAL A 355 15.24 -3.56 -6.46
CA VAL A 355 16.33 -2.58 -6.61
C VAL A 355 15.90 -1.28 -5.95
N ARG A 356 16.77 -0.69 -5.12
CA ARG A 356 16.55 0.64 -4.54
C ARG A 356 17.36 1.67 -5.32
N ILE A 357 16.65 2.54 -6.03
CA ILE A 357 17.19 3.52 -6.98
C ILE A 357 17.40 4.83 -6.24
N GLN A 358 18.66 5.22 -6.11
CA GLN A 358 19.04 6.53 -5.58
C GLN A 358 18.66 7.62 -6.58
N TRP A 359 17.85 8.58 -6.14
CA TRP A 359 17.42 9.72 -6.93
C TRP A 359 17.61 11.03 -6.16
N TYR A 360 17.67 12.15 -6.89
CA TYR A 360 17.77 13.49 -6.29
C TYR A 360 16.65 14.40 -6.80
N ALA A 361 15.97 15.06 -5.88
CA ALA A 361 14.95 16.07 -6.20
C ALA A 361 15.59 17.37 -6.73
N ASN A 362 16.73 17.76 -6.15
CA ASN A 362 17.47 18.96 -6.50
C ASN A 362 18.95 18.62 -6.76
N ARG A 363 19.24 18.32 -8.02
CA ARG A 363 20.57 17.85 -8.42
C ARG A 363 21.61 18.98 -8.37
N GLN A 364 22.81 18.65 -7.91
CA GLN A 364 23.91 19.62 -7.80
C GLN A 364 24.37 20.13 -9.18
N SER A 365 24.80 21.39 -9.22
CA SER A 365 25.33 22.03 -10.42
C SER A 365 26.58 21.28 -10.92
N GLY A 366 26.58 20.90 -12.20
CA GLY A 366 27.70 20.20 -12.85
C GLY A 366 27.46 18.71 -13.12
N TRP A 367 26.41 18.10 -12.58
CA TRP A 367 26.05 16.71 -12.90
C TRP A 367 25.19 16.64 -14.20
N LYS A 368 25.25 15.56 -15.01
CA LYS A 368 24.49 15.40 -16.29
C LYS A 368 22.95 15.31 -16.15
N PRO A 369 22.13 16.21 -16.72
CA PRO A 369 20.70 16.26 -16.43
C PRO A 369 19.97 14.97 -16.82
N TYR A 370 19.05 14.51 -15.98
CA TYR A 370 18.11 13.44 -16.27
C TYR A 370 16.68 13.83 -15.84
N SER A 371 15.68 13.23 -16.46
CA SER A 371 14.26 13.61 -16.34
C SER A 371 13.41 12.52 -15.69
N ILE A 372 12.17 12.86 -15.33
CA ILE A 372 11.18 11.85 -14.89
C ILE A 372 10.92 10.79 -15.96
N SER A 373 11.07 11.13 -17.25
CA SER A 373 10.99 10.15 -18.33
C SER A 373 12.15 9.14 -18.30
N ASP A 374 13.33 9.55 -17.86
CA ASP A 374 14.47 8.64 -17.75
C ASP A 374 14.31 7.70 -16.55
N LEU A 375 13.77 8.20 -15.44
CA LEU A 375 13.34 7.35 -14.32
C LEU A 375 12.28 6.33 -14.75
N ASP A 376 11.28 6.76 -15.53
CA ASP A 376 10.23 5.88 -16.05
C ASP A 376 10.79 4.74 -16.90
N LYS A 377 11.81 5.00 -17.72
CA LYS A 377 12.51 3.99 -18.52
C LYS A 377 13.26 2.97 -17.64
N VAL A 378 13.99 3.44 -16.61
CA VAL A 378 14.71 2.54 -15.67
C VAL A 378 13.71 1.63 -14.94
N VAL A 379 12.65 2.21 -14.37
CA VAL A 379 11.59 1.46 -13.66
C VAL A 379 10.91 0.48 -14.61
N THR A 380 10.63 0.89 -15.84
CA THR A 380 10.05 0.02 -16.88
C THR A 380 10.97 -1.18 -17.18
N ARG A 381 12.29 -0.97 -17.25
CA ARG A 381 13.23 -2.06 -17.52
C ARG A 381 13.27 -3.07 -16.37
N PHE A 382 13.33 -2.61 -15.13
CA PHE A 382 13.27 -3.49 -13.96
C PHE A 382 11.93 -4.24 -13.88
N ARG A 383 10.82 -3.54 -14.09
CA ARG A 383 9.49 -4.15 -14.19
C ARG A 383 9.44 -5.26 -15.24
N ASN A 384 9.96 -5.03 -16.43
CA ASN A 384 9.97 -6.03 -17.51
C ASN A 384 10.85 -7.24 -17.17
N ALA A 385 11.82 -7.08 -16.27
CA ALA A 385 12.63 -8.17 -15.71
C ALA A 385 12.01 -8.83 -14.47
N GLY A 386 10.84 -8.39 -14.01
CA GLY A 386 10.18 -8.92 -12.81
C GLY A 386 10.78 -8.41 -11.50
N ILE A 387 11.38 -7.21 -11.51
CA ILE A 387 12.10 -6.61 -10.38
C ILE A 387 11.34 -5.39 -9.89
N VAL A 388 11.08 -5.33 -8.58
CA VAL A 388 10.43 -4.19 -7.91
C VAL A 388 11.42 -3.05 -7.73
N SER A 389 11.01 -1.82 -8.02
CA SER A 389 11.80 -0.62 -7.79
C SER A 389 11.38 0.08 -6.51
N ILE A 390 12.32 0.37 -5.61
CA ILE A 390 12.16 1.34 -4.53
C ILE A 390 12.81 2.63 -5.01
N ILE A 391 12.04 3.71 -5.15
CA ILE A 391 12.59 5.02 -5.52
C ILE A 391 12.84 5.79 -4.23
N GLU A 392 14.06 6.29 -4.02
CA GLU A 392 14.43 7.08 -2.84
C GLU A 392 14.97 8.46 -3.22
N LEU A 393 14.73 9.47 -2.38
CA LEU A 393 15.34 10.80 -2.53
C LEU A 393 16.50 11.02 -1.55
N HIS A 394 17.68 11.24 -2.10
CA HIS A 394 18.95 11.22 -1.37
C HIS A 394 19.43 12.61 -0.92
N ASP A 395 18.65 13.68 -1.17
CA ASP A 395 19.08 15.07 -0.98
C ASP A 395 19.33 15.47 0.48
N VAL A 396 18.73 14.75 1.43
CA VAL A 396 18.75 15.07 2.87
C VAL A 396 19.36 13.95 3.74
N THR A 397 20.17 13.10 3.12
CA THR A 397 20.91 12.02 3.79
C THR A 397 21.62 12.51 5.05
N CYS A 398 21.44 11.81 6.17
CA CYS A 398 22.05 12.14 7.46
C CYS A 398 21.79 13.57 7.97
N SER A 399 20.70 14.20 7.54
CA SER A 399 20.37 15.59 7.89
C SER A 399 19.08 15.68 8.70
N ASP A 400 18.99 16.67 9.58
CA ASP A 400 17.76 17.11 10.25
C ASP A 400 17.20 18.42 9.66
N ASN A 401 17.56 18.75 8.41
CA ASN A 401 17.09 19.94 7.72
C ASN A 401 15.63 19.80 7.26
N PHE A 402 14.70 20.02 8.19
CA PHE A 402 13.25 20.00 7.94
C PHE A 402 12.81 21.05 6.92
N VAL A 403 13.57 22.14 6.71
CA VAL A 403 13.24 23.14 5.68
C VAL A 403 13.39 22.53 4.30
N THR A 404 14.52 21.89 4.00
CA THR A 404 14.73 21.21 2.70
C THR A 404 13.77 20.04 2.53
N PHE A 405 13.52 19.26 3.59
CA PHE A 405 12.53 18.18 3.55
C PHE A 405 11.14 18.70 3.12
N ASN A 406 10.65 19.76 3.76
CA ASN A 406 9.31 20.30 3.46
C ASN A 406 9.23 21.11 2.16
N SER A 407 10.32 21.77 1.74
CA SER A 407 10.32 22.66 0.56
C SER A 407 10.84 22.03 -0.72
N VAL A 408 11.55 20.90 -0.65
CA VAL A 408 12.15 20.21 -1.80
C VAL A 408 11.63 18.78 -1.92
N ILE A 409 11.82 17.96 -0.89
CA ILE A 409 11.47 16.53 -0.91
C ILE A 409 9.95 16.32 -1.09
N LEU A 410 9.13 16.89 -0.21
CA LEU A 410 7.67 16.71 -0.29
C LEU A 410 7.06 17.28 -1.58
N PRO A 411 7.42 18.49 -2.05
CA PRO A 411 6.90 19.00 -3.31
C PRO A 411 7.29 18.15 -4.52
N TRP A 412 8.48 17.54 -4.53
CA TRP A 412 8.91 16.67 -5.62
C TRP A 412 8.01 15.44 -5.77
N TRP A 413 7.73 14.73 -4.67
CA TRP A 413 6.83 13.57 -4.69
C TRP A 413 5.43 13.92 -5.18
N LYS A 414 4.95 15.12 -4.86
CA LYS A 414 3.62 15.59 -5.24
C LYS A 414 3.53 16.11 -6.68
N GLN A 415 4.63 16.15 -7.44
CA GLN A 415 4.57 16.59 -8.83
C GLN A 415 3.69 15.63 -9.66
N PRO A 416 2.78 16.15 -10.51
CA PRO A 416 1.90 15.30 -11.31
C PRO A 416 2.64 14.25 -12.15
N ALA A 417 3.82 14.59 -12.70
CA ALA A 417 4.63 13.65 -13.47
C ALA A 417 5.14 12.47 -12.63
N VAL A 418 5.55 12.72 -11.38
CA VAL A 418 6.00 11.70 -10.43
C VAL A 418 4.82 10.82 -10.00
N VAL A 419 3.69 11.43 -9.62
CA VAL A 419 2.46 10.71 -9.25
C VAL A 419 2.00 9.80 -10.39
N ASN A 420 2.01 10.29 -11.64
CA ASN A 420 1.62 9.50 -12.81
C ASN A 420 2.58 8.32 -13.06
N LEU A 421 3.89 8.51 -12.89
CA LEU A 421 4.87 7.41 -12.97
C LEU A 421 4.57 6.34 -11.92
N LEU A 422 4.29 6.74 -10.68
CA LEU A 422 3.96 5.81 -9.60
C LEU A 422 2.64 5.06 -9.87
N ILE A 423 1.62 5.73 -10.42
CA ILE A 423 0.36 5.09 -10.82
C ILE A 423 0.59 4.08 -11.96
N LYS A 424 1.39 4.45 -12.97
CA LYS A 424 1.76 3.59 -14.11
C LYS A 424 2.45 2.30 -13.65
N HIS A 425 3.29 2.40 -12.61
CA HIS A 425 4.09 1.27 -12.10
C HIS A 425 3.63 0.74 -10.75
N LYS A 426 2.40 1.03 -10.31
CA LYS A 426 1.89 0.73 -8.96
C LYS A 426 2.03 -0.73 -8.50
N SER A 427 2.11 -1.67 -9.45
CA SER A 427 2.34 -3.11 -9.18
C SER A 427 3.80 -3.47 -8.91
N TRP A 428 4.74 -2.55 -9.15
CA TRP A 428 6.18 -2.78 -9.25
C TRP A 428 7.01 -1.70 -8.57
N VAL A 429 6.39 -0.74 -7.90
CA VAL A 429 7.09 0.39 -7.29
C VAL A 429 6.70 0.59 -5.83
N MET A 430 7.68 0.95 -5.02
CA MET A 430 7.52 1.45 -3.66
C MET A 430 8.28 2.78 -3.54
N VAL A 431 7.87 3.63 -2.61
CA VAL A 431 8.43 4.98 -2.44
C VAL A 431 9.13 5.08 -1.11
N ASN A 432 10.43 5.33 -1.11
CA ASN A 432 11.17 5.66 0.11
C ASN A 432 11.35 7.18 0.17
N LEU A 433 10.63 7.84 1.10
CA LEU A 433 10.38 9.28 1.00
C LEU A 433 11.66 10.13 1.00
N ALA A 434 12.62 9.78 1.86
CA ALA A 434 13.91 10.42 1.94
C ALA A 434 14.92 9.43 2.55
N ASN A 435 16.12 9.36 1.96
CA ASN A 435 17.20 8.57 2.50
C ASN A 435 17.62 9.13 3.86
N GLU A 436 17.64 8.28 4.89
CA GLU A 436 18.37 8.54 6.15
C GLU A 436 18.05 9.86 6.88
N PHE A 437 16.86 10.41 6.65
CA PHE A 437 16.49 11.73 7.15
C PHE A 437 16.18 11.72 8.65
N GLY A 438 16.79 12.66 9.38
CA GLY A 438 16.54 12.97 10.78
C GLY A 438 17.67 12.58 11.71
N THR A 439 17.77 13.33 12.80
CA THR A 439 18.74 13.08 13.88
C THR A 439 17.98 12.99 15.19
N VAL A 440 17.95 11.80 15.82
CA VAL A 440 17.19 11.56 17.06
C VAL A 440 18.15 11.19 18.18
N LYS A 441 18.92 10.11 18.03
CA LYS A 441 19.87 9.70 19.07
C LYS A 441 21.07 10.61 19.16
N TRP A 442 21.49 11.23 18.06
CA TRP A 442 22.61 12.16 18.09
C TRP A 442 22.20 13.58 18.48
N ALA A 443 20.90 13.84 18.67
CA ALA A 443 20.41 15.12 19.14
C ALA A 443 20.67 15.29 20.65
N SER A 444 20.93 16.53 21.06
CA SER A 444 21.10 16.88 22.47
C SER A 444 19.84 16.64 23.31
N ASN A 445 18.66 16.75 22.69
CA ASN A 445 17.37 16.42 23.28
C ASN A 445 16.64 15.38 22.43
N GLN A 446 16.90 14.10 22.72
CA GLN A 446 16.38 12.97 21.96
C GLN A 446 14.84 12.89 21.96
N THR A 447 14.18 13.21 23.08
CA THR A 447 12.71 13.19 23.18
C THR A 447 12.05 14.22 22.27
N ALA A 448 12.57 15.45 22.25
CA ALA A 448 12.07 16.50 21.38
C ALA A 448 12.36 16.18 19.90
N ALA A 449 13.55 15.67 19.61
CA ALA A 449 13.94 15.27 18.27
C ALA A 449 13.07 14.13 17.72
N TYR A 450 12.81 13.09 18.53
CA TYR A 450 11.89 11.99 18.19
C TYR A 450 10.50 12.52 17.88
N THR A 451 9.95 13.36 18.75
CA THR A 451 8.61 13.94 18.57
C THR A 451 8.53 14.77 17.28
N SER A 452 9.53 15.60 17.04
CA SER A 452 9.63 16.41 15.81
C SER A 452 9.69 15.52 14.57
N TRP A 453 10.56 14.52 14.57
CA TRP A 453 10.77 13.60 13.46
C TRP A 453 9.49 12.83 13.10
N VAL A 454 8.80 12.24 14.09
CA VAL A 454 7.53 11.54 13.88
C VAL A 454 6.46 12.48 13.33
N ASN A 455 6.34 13.70 13.86
CA ASN A 455 5.33 14.66 13.40
C ASN A 455 5.56 15.10 11.94
N HIS A 456 6.82 15.30 11.54
CA HIS A 456 7.15 15.63 10.16
C HIS A 456 6.81 14.49 9.21
N TYR A 457 7.07 13.22 9.59
CA TYR A 457 6.66 12.08 8.76
C TYR A 457 5.15 11.88 8.73
N LYS A 458 4.41 12.11 9.84
CA LYS A 458 2.94 12.11 9.82
C LYS A 458 2.38 13.16 8.84
N ASN A 459 2.96 14.37 8.85
CA ASN A 459 2.61 15.40 7.88
C ASN A 459 2.94 14.96 6.44
N ALA A 460 4.15 14.45 6.20
CA ALA A 460 4.58 13.94 4.91
C ALA A 460 3.64 12.87 4.35
N ILE A 461 3.28 11.87 5.17
CA ILE A 461 2.33 10.81 4.82
C ILE A 461 1.01 11.43 4.37
N SER A 462 0.45 12.35 5.15
CA SER A 462 -0.82 13.01 4.82
C SER A 462 -0.74 13.72 3.46
N GLU A 463 0.33 14.48 3.25
CA GLU A 463 0.55 15.26 2.03
C GLU A 463 0.72 14.38 0.78
N VAL A 464 1.50 13.30 0.85
CA VAL A 464 1.69 12.39 -0.31
C VAL A 464 0.45 11.57 -0.60
N ARG A 465 -0.32 11.15 0.42
CA ARG A 465 -1.61 10.48 0.22
C ARG A 465 -2.64 11.41 -0.41
N ASN A 466 -2.70 12.67 0.03
CA ASN A 466 -3.56 13.70 -0.58
C ASN A 466 -3.21 13.98 -2.05
N ALA A 467 -1.94 13.80 -2.43
CA ALA A 467 -1.50 13.91 -3.83
C ALA A 467 -1.83 12.67 -4.68
N GLY A 468 -2.41 11.62 -4.10
CA GLY A 468 -2.85 10.41 -4.83
C GLY A 468 -1.81 9.28 -4.86
N ILE A 469 -0.73 9.35 -4.08
CA ILE A 469 0.26 8.27 -3.99
C ILE A 469 -0.31 7.13 -3.14
N GLN A 470 -0.48 5.95 -3.74
CA GLN A 470 -1.15 4.80 -3.12
C GLN A 470 -0.24 3.59 -2.89
N VAL A 471 0.95 3.59 -3.49
CA VAL A 471 1.97 2.55 -3.29
C VAL A 471 2.55 2.59 -1.87
N PRO A 472 3.26 1.53 -1.41
CA PRO A 472 3.84 1.52 -0.06
C PRO A 472 4.83 2.66 0.12
N LEU A 473 4.78 3.29 1.29
CA LEU A 473 5.77 4.29 1.70
C LEU A 473 6.78 3.63 2.64
N ILE A 474 8.05 3.73 2.28
CA ILE A 474 9.20 3.31 3.08
C ILE A 474 9.75 4.54 3.81
N ILE A 475 9.89 4.42 5.13
CA ILE A 475 10.44 5.46 6.00
C ILE A 475 11.72 4.90 6.63
N ASP A 476 12.85 5.52 6.30
CA ASP A 476 14.14 5.17 6.90
C ASP A 476 14.20 5.63 8.35
N ALA A 477 14.89 4.87 9.20
CA ALA A 477 15.20 5.29 10.55
C ALA A 477 16.04 6.59 10.56
N PRO A 478 15.98 7.40 11.63
CA PRO A 478 16.88 8.52 11.79
C PRO A 478 18.32 8.04 12.09
N ASP A 479 19.22 9.01 12.27
CA ASP A 479 20.63 8.80 12.63
C ASP A 479 21.38 8.02 11.54
N CYS A 480 21.34 8.55 10.32
CA CYS A 480 21.82 7.89 9.11
C CYS A 480 21.24 6.48 8.91
N GLY A 481 19.93 6.28 9.15
CA GLY A 481 19.28 4.98 8.98
C GLY A 481 19.60 3.95 10.06
N GLN A 482 20.54 4.19 10.97
CA GLN A 482 21.09 3.13 11.84
C GLN A 482 20.29 2.87 13.13
N SER A 483 19.31 3.73 13.46
CA SER A 483 18.52 3.64 14.69
C SER A 483 17.31 2.70 14.58
N LEU A 484 17.55 1.39 14.47
CA LEU A 484 16.50 0.35 14.39
C LEU A 484 15.45 0.46 15.52
N ASP A 485 15.86 0.74 16.74
CA ASP A 485 14.94 0.88 17.88
C ASP A 485 13.98 2.05 17.71
N ILE A 486 14.42 3.16 17.10
CA ILE A 486 13.54 4.30 16.78
C ILE A 486 12.56 3.92 15.65
N ALA A 487 13.02 3.15 14.65
CA ALA A 487 12.13 2.62 13.63
C ALA A 487 11.06 1.69 14.23
N LEU A 488 11.43 0.81 15.15
CA LEU A 488 10.51 -0.08 15.86
C LEU A 488 9.54 0.68 16.79
N GLN A 489 10.03 1.73 17.46
CA GLN A 489 9.23 2.56 18.35
C GLN A 489 8.16 3.38 17.60
N SER A 490 8.49 3.85 16.39
CA SER A 490 7.67 4.81 15.63
C SER A 490 6.75 4.16 14.60
N GLY A 491 7.10 2.96 14.09
CA GLY A 491 6.45 2.38 12.92
C GLY A 491 4.94 2.19 13.06
N GLU A 492 4.45 1.74 14.21
CA GLU A 492 3.00 1.57 14.43
C GLU A 492 2.27 2.92 14.44
N SER A 493 2.86 3.96 15.05
CA SER A 493 2.25 5.30 15.07
C SER A 493 2.18 5.92 13.66
N LEU A 494 3.20 5.69 12.82
CA LEU A 494 3.22 6.14 11.44
C LEU A 494 2.24 5.34 10.56
N ARG A 495 2.19 4.02 10.75
CA ARG A 495 1.23 3.13 10.07
C ARG A 495 -0.22 3.46 10.43
N LEU A 496 -0.50 3.74 11.70
CA LEU A 496 -1.81 4.19 12.19
C LEU A 496 -2.15 5.64 11.80
N HIS A 497 -1.17 6.40 11.33
CA HIS A 497 -1.43 7.72 10.74
C HIS A 497 -1.77 7.62 9.25
N ASP A 498 -1.17 6.67 8.53
CA ASP A 498 -1.45 6.45 7.11
C ASP A 498 -2.90 5.94 6.90
N PRO A 499 -3.76 6.66 6.15
CA PRO A 499 -5.11 6.20 5.83
C PRO A 499 -5.12 4.88 5.05
N LEU A 500 -4.03 4.53 4.35
CA LEU A 500 -3.92 3.25 3.65
C LEU A 500 -3.29 2.12 4.49
N ARG A 501 -2.80 2.43 5.70
CA ARG A 501 -2.02 1.50 6.54
C ARG A 501 -0.85 0.85 5.78
N ASN A 502 -0.28 1.55 4.78
CA ASN A 502 0.65 1.01 3.78
C ASN A 502 2.06 1.59 3.98
N ILE A 503 2.61 1.39 5.18
CA ILE A 503 3.91 1.86 5.64
C ILE A 503 4.86 0.69 5.85
N ILE A 504 6.10 0.84 5.41
CA ILE A 504 7.23 -0.06 5.66
C ILE A 504 8.30 0.77 6.36
N MET A 505 8.86 0.27 7.47
CA MET A 505 10.03 0.91 8.08
C MET A 505 11.32 0.35 7.47
N SER A 506 12.36 1.17 7.39
CA SER A 506 13.68 0.78 6.88
C SER A 506 14.77 1.15 7.89
N THR A 507 15.78 0.30 8.05
CA THR A 507 17.01 0.61 8.80
C THR A 507 18.24 0.17 8.03
N HIS A 508 19.36 0.84 8.24
CA HIS A 508 20.60 0.66 7.48
C HIS A 508 21.66 0.00 8.35
N ALA A 509 22.05 -1.22 8.00
CA ALA A 509 22.87 -2.09 8.82
C ALA A 509 24.37 -1.86 8.58
N TYR A 510 24.87 -0.74 9.09
CA TYR A 510 26.30 -0.42 9.15
C TYR A 510 26.92 -0.66 10.55
N TRP A 511 26.28 -1.50 11.37
CA TRP A 511 26.60 -1.69 12.79
C TRP A 511 27.92 -2.46 13.02
N TYR A 512 29.05 -1.79 12.79
CA TYR A 512 30.40 -2.38 12.84
C TYR A 512 30.87 -2.84 14.23
N LEU A 513 30.21 -2.40 15.30
CA LEU A 513 30.47 -2.84 16.67
C LEU A 513 29.69 -4.10 17.05
N ASP A 514 28.70 -4.48 16.26
CA ASP A 514 27.78 -5.56 16.60
C ASP A 514 28.34 -6.92 16.15
N ASN A 515 28.29 -7.88 17.06
CA ASN A 515 28.63 -9.27 16.76
C ASN A 515 27.41 -10.06 16.26
N ALA A 516 27.61 -11.30 15.84
CA ALA A 516 26.56 -12.17 15.31
C ALA A 516 25.34 -12.31 16.23
N ALA A 517 25.54 -12.40 17.55
CA ALA A 517 24.44 -12.53 18.51
C ALA A 517 23.60 -11.25 18.60
N VAL A 518 24.23 -10.08 18.53
CA VAL A 518 23.53 -8.79 18.51
C VAL A 518 22.76 -8.61 17.20
N MET A 519 23.37 -8.99 16.07
CA MET A 519 22.70 -8.98 14.75
C MET A 519 21.45 -9.87 14.74
N GLU A 520 21.55 -11.10 15.26
CA GLU A 520 20.41 -12.02 15.39
C GLU A 520 19.29 -11.40 16.25
N ALA A 521 19.62 -10.82 17.41
CA ALA A 521 18.64 -10.18 18.27
C ALA A 521 17.91 -9.02 17.58
N LYS A 522 18.63 -8.22 16.78
CA LYS A 522 18.03 -7.15 15.95
C LYS A 522 17.07 -7.72 14.92
N VAL A 523 17.45 -8.78 14.19
CA VAL A 523 16.56 -9.41 13.21
C VAL A 523 15.33 -10.04 13.86
N GLN A 524 15.48 -10.66 15.03
CA GLN A 524 14.35 -11.17 15.81
C GLN A 524 13.39 -10.05 16.23
N SER A 525 13.92 -8.88 16.61
CA SER A 525 13.09 -7.71 16.94
C SER A 525 12.31 -7.18 15.73
N ILE A 526 12.92 -7.22 14.53
CA ILE A 526 12.24 -6.92 13.27
C ILE A 526 11.14 -7.96 13.00
N ALA A 527 11.44 -9.25 13.12
CA ALA A 527 10.50 -10.33 12.85
C ALA A 527 9.29 -10.36 13.81
N ALA A 528 9.47 -9.81 15.01
CA ALA A 528 8.44 -9.66 16.05
C ALA A 528 7.57 -8.40 15.89
N ALA A 529 7.95 -7.45 15.04
CA ALA A 529 7.17 -6.23 14.80
C ALA A 529 5.80 -6.56 14.18
N SER A 530 4.78 -5.76 14.51
CA SER A 530 3.41 -5.87 13.95
C SER A 530 3.26 -5.23 12.56
N PHE A 531 4.33 -4.62 12.06
CA PHE A 531 4.40 -3.90 10.79
C PHE A 531 5.70 -4.28 10.06
N PRO A 532 5.80 -4.07 8.74
CA PRO A 532 6.95 -4.53 7.98
C PRO A 532 8.17 -3.64 8.26
N VAL A 533 9.32 -4.27 8.49
CA VAL A 533 10.61 -3.60 8.59
C VAL A 533 11.62 -4.31 7.67
N ILE A 534 12.38 -3.54 6.89
CA ILE A 534 13.43 -4.05 6.01
C ILE A 534 14.79 -3.46 6.38
N LEU A 535 15.85 -4.13 5.94
CA LEU A 535 17.19 -3.54 5.91
C LEU A 535 17.38 -2.83 4.56
N GLY A 536 17.11 -1.52 4.52
CA GLY A 536 17.19 -0.70 3.29
C GLY A 536 18.61 -0.60 2.73
N GLU A 537 19.60 -0.77 3.60
CA GLU A 537 21.01 -0.88 3.26
C GLU A 537 21.68 -1.91 4.17
N VAL A 538 22.57 -2.72 3.60
CA VAL A 538 23.45 -3.63 4.32
C VAL A 538 24.84 -3.46 3.73
N ALA A 539 25.85 -3.30 4.58
CA ALA A 539 27.25 -3.18 4.16
C ALA A 539 28.15 -4.18 4.88
N ASN A 540 29.34 -4.41 4.32
CA ASN A 540 30.41 -5.21 4.93
C ASN A 540 31.47 -4.37 5.66
N VAL A 541 31.49 -3.05 5.45
CA VAL A 541 32.41 -2.11 6.10
C VAL A 541 31.69 -0.77 6.37
N GLN A 542 32.21 0.01 7.32
CA GLN A 542 31.70 1.31 7.78
C GLN A 542 32.83 2.35 7.84
N ASP A 543 32.47 3.62 7.72
CA ASP A 543 33.36 4.79 7.75
C ASP A 543 33.59 5.37 9.16
N ALA A 544 33.64 4.53 10.21
CA ALA A 544 33.53 5.00 11.59
C ALA A 544 34.67 5.92 12.05
N THR A 545 35.90 5.69 11.58
CA THR A 545 37.08 6.50 11.90
C THR A 545 37.79 7.02 10.65
N GLY A 546 37.17 6.85 9.47
CA GLY A 546 37.72 7.15 8.17
C GLY A 546 37.17 6.22 7.08
N GLN A 547 37.49 6.50 5.82
CA GLN A 547 37.02 5.75 4.66
C GLN A 547 37.25 4.24 4.78
N CYS A 548 36.18 3.44 4.73
CA CYS A 548 36.22 1.99 4.86
C CYS A 548 36.96 1.46 6.10
N SER A 549 37.10 2.25 7.17
CA SER A 549 38.05 1.93 8.23
C SER A 549 37.63 0.75 9.11
N SER A 550 36.35 0.37 9.08
CA SER A 550 35.77 -0.50 10.09
C SER A 550 35.00 -1.64 9.43
N GLY A 551 35.61 -2.84 9.42
CA GLY A 551 34.93 -4.05 8.94
C GLY A 551 33.72 -4.42 9.80
N ILE A 552 32.74 -5.07 9.19
CA ILE A 552 31.53 -5.59 9.85
C ILE A 552 31.54 -7.11 9.70
N PRO A 553 32.35 -7.89 10.47
CA PRO A 553 32.51 -9.32 10.22
C PRO A 553 31.19 -10.12 10.27
N ALA A 554 30.23 -9.65 11.07
CA ALA A 554 28.94 -10.28 11.29
C ALA A 554 27.90 -10.04 10.18
N TYR A 555 28.22 -9.34 9.08
CA TYR A 555 27.23 -9.07 8.02
C TYR A 555 26.68 -10.35 7.37
N LYS A 556 27.49 -11.42 7.29
CA LYS A 556 27.04 -12.72 6.76
C LYS A 556 26.05 -13.40 7.71
N ASP A 557 26.33 -13.35 9.01
CA ASP A 557 25.41 -13.87 10.05
C ASP A 557 24.09 -13.09 10.03
N LEU A 558 24.16 -11.76 9.86
CA LEU A 558 22.98 -10.90 9.70
C LEU A 558 22.12 -11.34 8.49
N LEU A 559 22.72 -11.53 7.31
CA LEU A 559 21.98 -11.93 6.11
C LEU A 559 21.39 -13.35 6.25
N GLN A 560 22.12 -14.27 6.88
CA GLN A 560 21.60 -15.60 7.19
C GLN A 560 20.40 -15.52 8.17
N SER A 561 20.49 -14.68 9.18
CA SER A 561 19.39 -14.41 10.10
C SER A 561 18.19 -13.82 9.39
N CYS A 562 18.38 -12.82 8.51
CA CYS A 562 17.32 -12.26 7.69
C CYS A 562 16.64 -13.32 6.81
N GLN A 563 17.39 -14.30 6.30
CA GLN A 563 16.79 -15.41 5.57
C GLN A 563 15.94 -16.31 6.48
N ASN A 564 16.45 -16.66 7.66
CA ASN A 564 15.74 -17.53 8.61
C ASN A 564 14.44 -16.90 9.13
N HIS A 565 14.39 -15.57 9.20
CA HIS A 565 13.26 -14.81 9.75
C HIS A 565 12.42 -14.07 8.70
N ASN A 566 12.66 -14.32 7.40
CA ASN A 566 11.94 -13.69 6.29
C ASN A 566 12.01 -12.13 6.28
N VAL A 567 13.12 -11.56 6.75
CA VAL A 567 13.34 -10.11 6.78
C VAL A 567 13.95 -9.64 5.47
N GLY A 568 13.36 -8.62 4.84
CA GLY A 568 13.84 -8.03 3.59
C GLY A 568 15.19 -7.32 3.75
N TRP A 569 16.07 -7.37 2.73
CA TRP A 569 17.34 -6.64 2.74
C TRP A 569 17.79 -6.21 1.34
N LEU A 570 18.57 -5.12 1.30
CA LEU A 570 19.18 -4.56 0.09
C LEU A 570 20.66 -4.26 0.34
N ALA A 571 21.55 -4.85 -0.45
CA ALA A 571 22.98 -4.64 -0.32
C ALA A 571 23.39 -3.27 -0.87
N TRP A 572 24.22 -2.52 -0.13
CA TRP A 572 24.81 -1.27 -0.57
C TRP A 572 26.25 -1.52 -1.03
N THR A 573 26.65 -1.24 -2.28
CA THR A 573 25.88 -0.77 -3.46
C THR A 573 26.42 -1.44 -4.74
N TRP A 574 25.70 -1.35 -5.87
CA TRP A 574 26.04 -2.06 -7.11
C TRP A 574 27.48 -1.81 -7.61
N THR A 575 27.91 -0.55 -7.71
CA THR A 575 29.26 -0.22 -8.17
C THR A 575 29.82 1.03 -7.51
N ASP A 576 29.35 2.22 -7.82
CA ASP A 576 30.04 3.43 -7.39
C ASP A 576 29.72 3.78 -5.94
N ASP A 577 30.76 3.69 -5.13
CA ASP A 577 30.83 4.12 -3.74
C ASP A 577 32.24 4.63 -3.48
N TRP A 578 32.41 5.68 -2.68
CA TRP A 578 33.76 6.16 -2.35
C TRP A 578 34.61 5.05 -1.73
N CYS A 579 33.99 4.12 -1.02
CA CYS A 579 34.59 2.93 -0.45
C CYS A 579 34.55 1.74 -1.41
N ASN A 580 35.67 1.46 -2.07
CA ASN A 580 35.80 0.32 -2.99
C ASN A 580 35.40 -1.04 -2.37
N ASN A 581 35.58 -1.19 -1.06
CA ASN A 581 35.26 -2.44 -0.36
C ASN A 581 33.75 -2.67 -0.16
N ARG A 582 32.89 -1.64 -0.30
CA ARG A 582 31.42 -1.74 -0.24
C ARG A 582 30.77 -2.05 -1.59
N ARG A 583 31.54 -2.00 -2.67
CA ARG A 583 31.01 -2.18 -4.02
C ARG A 583 30.70 -3.66 -4.27
N ILE A 584 29.56 -3.97 -4.90
CA ILE A 584 29.21 -5.33 -5.35
C ILE A 584 30.05 -5.70 -6.57
N THR A 585 30.24 -4.76 -7.48
CA THR A 585 31.04 -4.92 -8.70
C THR A 585 32.22 -3.95 -8.71
N VAL A 586 33.29 -4.33 -9.40
CA VAL A 586 34.46 -3.45 -9.58
C VAL A 586 34.18 -2.36 -10.61
N THR A 587 33.45 -2.71 -11.68
CA THR A 587 33.28 -1.87 -12.88
C THR A 587 31.83 -1.67 -13.30
N GLY A 588 30.85 -2.03 -12.46
CA GLY A 588 29.45 -2.09 -12.85
C GLY A 588 29.03 -3.36 -13.60
N ASN A 589 29.98 -4.15 -14.10
CA ASN A 589 29.71 -5.38 -14.84
C ASN A 589 29.42 -6.56 -13.89
N ALA A 590 28.34 -7.31 -14.12
CA ALA A 590 27.95 -8.43 -13.26
C ALA A 590 28.96 -9.60 -13.28
N ALA A 591 29.85 -9.66 -14.27
CA ALA A 591 30.94 -10.64 -14.31
C ALA A 591 32.15 -10.23 -13.44
N ALA A 592 32.24 -8.96 -13.03
CA ALA A 592 33.35 -8.41 -12.26
C ALA A 592 32.97 -8.17 -10.79
N LEU A 593 32.55 -9.24 -10.10
CA LEU A 593 32.14 -9.17 -8.69
C LEU A 593 33.34 -8.95 -7.76
N THR A 594 33.16 -8.13 -6.73
CA THR A 594 34.08 -8.08 -5.58
C THR A 594 33.86 -9.30 -4.68
N GLU A 595 34.67 -9.47 -3.63
CA GLU A 595 34.42 -10.51 -2.62
C GLU A 595 33.05 -10.32 -1.93
N TYR A 596 32.71 -9.08 -1.63
CA TYR A 596 31.42 -8.71 -1.06
C TYR A 596 30.28 -9.03 -2.04
N GLY A 597 30.38 -8.60 -3.30
CA GLY A 597 29.37 -8.89 -4.31
C GLY A 597 29.21 -10.38 -4.62
N ASN A 598 30.30 -11.14 -4.60
CA ASN A 598 30.23 -12.59 -4.75
C ASN A 598 29.43 -13.24 -3.60
N THR A 599 29.61 -12.76 -2.37
CA THR A 599 28.83 -13.20 -1.22
C THR A 599 27.35 -12.85 -1.39
N ILE A 600 27.03 -11.59 -1.73
CA ILE A 600 25.64 -11.13 -1.92
C ILE A 600 24.90 -11.93 -3.00
N ILE A 601 25.57 -12.30 -4.09
CA ILE A 601 24.91 -12.93 -5.25
C ILE A 601 24.90 -14.46 -5.14
N ASN A 602 25.99 -15.07 -4.69
CA ASN A 602 26.25 -16.51 -4.88
C ASN A 602 26.22 -17.33 -3.57
N ASP A 603 26.07 -16.73 -2.40
CA ASP A 603 25.98 -17.51 -1.16
C ASP A 603 24.70 -18.38 -1.16
N PRO A 604 24.79 -19.70 -0.90
CA PRO A 604 23.62 -20.59 -0.93
C PRO A 604 22.64 -20.34 0.22
N GLY A 605 23.09 -19.75 1.33
CA GLY A 605 22.30 -19.53 2.54
C GLY A 605 21.34 -18.35 2.41
N PHE A 606 21.72 -17.28 1.71
CA PHE A 606 20.92 -16.05 1.60
C PHE A 606 21.06 -15.31 0.26
N GLY A 607 22.00 -15.69 -0.61
CA GLY A 607 22.34 -14.95 -1.82
C GLY A 607 21.21 -14.84 -2.85
N LEU A 608 21.25 -13.77 -3.65
CA LEU A 608 20.17 -13.39 -4.58
C LEU A 608 19.75 -14.52 -5.52
N LYS A 609 20.71 -15.29 -6.07
CA LYS A 609 20.43 -16.37 -7.02
C LYS A 609 19.50 -17.47 -6.47
N PHE A 610 19.48 -17.64 -5.16
CA PHE A 610 18.74 -18.72 -4.50
C PHE A 610 17.46 -18.23 -3.82
N HIS A 611 17.45 -16.98 -3.36
CA HIS A 611 16.41 -16.50 -2.44
C HIS A 611 15.60 -15.28 -2.93
N ALA A 612 15.97 -14.68 -4.08
CA ALA A 612 15.24 -13.55 -4.65
C ALA A 612 14.03 -14.00 -5.50
N ALA A 613 12.91 -14.32 -4.85
CA ALA A 613 11.66 -14.70 -5.52
C ALA A 613 10.98 -13.49 -6.18
N THR A 614 10.55 -13.63 -7.44
CA THR A 614 9.83 -12.58 -8.18
C THR A 614 8.34 -12.55 -7.82
N LEU A 615 7.68 -11.42 -8.11
CA LEU A 615 6.25 -11.25 -7.89
C LEU A 615 5.40 -12.18 -8.79
N ASN A 616 4.18 -12.48 -8.33
CA ASN A 616 3.18 -13.15 -9.14
C ASN A 616 2.53 -12.16 -10.12
N ASN A 617 2.69 -12.44 -11.42
CA ASN A 617 2.22 -11.55 -12.48
C ASN A 617 0.78 -11.80 -12.91
N ALA A 618 0.05 -12.72 -12.27
CA ALA A 618 -1.34 -13.01 -12.62
C ALA A 618 -2.29 -11.82 -12.40
N CYS A 619 -1.98 -10.94 -11.43
CA CYS A 619 -2.81 -9.80 -11.03
C CYS A 619 -2.21 -8.44 -11.44
N THR A 620 -1.07 -8.45 -12.13
CA THR A 620 -0.44 -7.24 -12.71
C THR A 620 -0.90 -6.96 -14.14
N GLN A 621 -1.71 -7.85 -14.71
CA GLN A 621 -2.44 -7.66 -15.96
C GLN A 621 -3.57 -6.65 -15.72
N ASN A 622 -3.25 -5.35 -15.68
CA ASN A 622 -4.27 -4.32 -15.89
C ASN A 622 -5.05 -4.69 -17.17
N PRO A 623 -6.40 -4.64 -17.18
CA PRO A 623 -7.11 -4.85 -18.42
C PRO A 623 -6.59 -3.85 -19.43
N LEU A 624 -6.10 -4.36 -20.56
CA LEU A 624 -5.50 -3.53 -21.61
C LEU A 624 -6.44 -2.36 -21.93
N PRO A 625 -5.93 -1.12 -21.98
CA PRO A 625 -6.73 0.07 -22.28
C PRO A 625 -7.53 -0.07 -23.59
N VAL A 626 -7.04 -0.91 -24.52
CA VAL A 626 -7.82 -1.49 -25.62
C VAL A 626 -8.18 -2.96 -25.40
N THR A 627 -9.46 -3.30 -25.63
CA THR A 627 -9.92 -4.70 -25.64
C THR A 627 -10.28 -5.12 -27.06
N LEU A 628 -9.50 -6.03 -27.64
CA LEU A 628 -9.74 -6.56 -28.98
C LEU A 628 -10.89 -7.60 -28.94
N ALA A 629 -12.00 -7.29 -29.60
CA ALA A 629 -13.13 -8.20 -29.70
C ALA A 629 -12.90 -9.25 -30.80
N GLU A 630 -12.24 -8.85 -31.89
CA GLU A 630 -12.05 -9.70 -33.05
C GLU A 630 -10.84 -9.23 -33.86
N PHE A 631 -10.12 -10.19 -34.44
CA PHE A 631 -9.15 -9.96 -35.51
C PHE A 631 -9.25 -11.13 -36.48
N LYS A 632 -9.34 -10.82 -37.78
CA LYS A 632 -9.51 -11.74 -38.89
C LYS A 632 -8.68 -11.28 -40.08
N ALA A 633 -8.25 -12.22 -40.90
CA ALA A 633 -7.63 -11.96 -42.18
C ALA A 633 -8.20 -12.96 -43.19
N THR A 634 -8.72 -12.48 -44.31
CA THR A 634 -9.36 -13.30 -45.33
C THR A 634 -8.85 -12.90 -46.70
N GLN A 635 -8.47 -13.87 -47.52
CA GLN A 635 -8.15 -13.59 -48.92
C GLN A 635 -9.43 -13.24 -49.68
N THR A 636 -9.50 -12.04 -50.26
CA THR A 636 -10.68 -11.55 -51.01
C THR A 636 -10.57 -11.79 -52.51
N ASP A 637 -9.35 -11.78 -53.05
CA ASP A 637 -9.04 -12.07 -54.45
C ASP A 637 -7.62 -12.66 -54.61
N GLU A 638 -7.12 -12.78 -55.83
CA GLU A 638 -5.80 -13.38 -56.10
C GLU A 638 -4.60 -12.63 -55.49
N LYS A 639 -4.74 -11.34 -55.17
CA LYS A 639 -3.62 -10.47 -54.76
C LYS A 639 -3.83 -9.76 -53.43
N THR A 640 -5.01 -9.88 -52.82
CA THR A 640 -5.31 -9.14 -51.60
C THR A 640 -5.75 -10.05 -50.45
N VAL A 641 -5.09 -9.88 -49.31
CA VAL A 641 -5.57 -10.34 -48.01
C VAL A 641 -6.16 -9.17 -47.28
N TYR A 642 -7.45 -9.27 -46.95
CA TYR A 642 -8.19 -8.23 -46.27
C TYR A 642 -8.19 -8.50 -44.76
N LEU A 643 -7.57 -7.60 -44.00
CA LEU A 643 -7.49 -7.67 -42.55
C LEU A 643 -8.60 -6.84 -41.93
N GLN A 644 -9.27 -7.39 -40.93
CA GLN A 644 -10.37 -6.73 -40.23
C GLN A 644 -10.26 -6.98 -38.73
N TRP A 645 -10.42 -5.93 -37.93
CA TRP A 645 -10.51 -6.06 -36.48
C TRP A 645 -11.56 -5.13 -35.88
N LYS A 646 -12.02 -5.52 -34.69
CA LYS A 646 -12.99 -4.79 -33.89
C LYS A 646 -12.48 -4.67 -32.46
N THR A 647 -12.63 -3.48 -31.88
CA THR A 647 -12.43 -3.26 -30.45
C THR A 647 -13.77 -3.21 -29.72
N ALA A 648 -13.79 -3.74 -28.50
CA ALA A 648 -14.90 -3.59 -27.57
C ALA A 648 -14.81 -2.29 -26.77
N ARG A 649 -13.58 -1.78 -26.58
CA ARG A 649 -13.26 -0.57 -25.83
C ARG A 649 -11.88 -0.07 -26.25
N GLU A 650 -11.73 1.25 -26.34
CA GLU A 650 -10.47 1.96 -26.50
C GLU A 650 -10.46 3.11 -25.52
N LYS A 651 -9.74 2.98 -24.41
CA LYS A 651 -9.53 4.04 -23.44
C LYS A 651 -8.03 4.28 -23.37
N ASP A 652 -7.57 5.53 -23.33
CA ASP A 652 -6.14 5.88 -23.24
C ASP A 652 -5.24 5.20 -24.30
N PHE A 653 -5.85 4.81 -25.43
CA PHE A 653 -5.25 4.08 -26.55
C PHE A 653 -4.75 5.07 -27.63
N GLU A 654 -3.60 4.77 -28.25
CA GLU A 654 -3.01 5.63 -29.30
C GLU A 654 -3.23 5.04 -30.69
N LYS A 655 -2.69 3.85 -30.98
CA LYS A 655 -2.65 3.29 -32.35
C LYS A 655 -2.42 1.79 -32.40
N PHE A 656 -2.77 1.20 -33.54
CA PHE A 656 -2.37 -0.15 -33.94
C PHE A 656 -1.17 -0.09 -34.88
N ILE A 657 -0.19 -0.97 -34.69
CA ILE A 657 0.84 -1.28 -35.69
C ILE A 657 0.52 -2.67 -36.23
N LEU A 658 0.18 -2.76 -37.52
CA LEU A 658 -0.06 -4.04 -38.17
C LEU A 658 1.27 -4.59 -38.69
N GLU A 659 1.59 -5.83 -38.32
CA GLU A 659 2.79 -6.51 -38.78
C GLU A 659 2.49 -7.78 -39.57
N ARG A 660 3.37 -8.07 -40.54
CA ARG A 660 3.32 -9.25 -41.40
C ARG A 660 4.61 -10.06 -41.32
N SER A 661 4.48 -11.37 -41.36
CA SER A 661 5.59 -12.32 -41.47
C SER A 661 5.34 -13.37 -42.54
N ASN A 662 6.39 -13.69 -43.31
CA ASN A 662 6.37 -14.76 -44.31
C ASN A 662 6.73 -16.14 -43.71
N ASN A 663 7.22 -16.19 -42.47
CA ASN A 663 7.70 -17.41 -41.83
C ASN A 663 7.20 -17.60 -40.38
N GLY A 664 6.34 -16.70 -39.90
CA GLY A 664 5.79 -16.72 -38.54
C GLY A 664 6.80 -16.37 -37.44
N LYS A 665 8.04 -16.00 -37.78
CA LYS A 665 9.11 -15.67 -36.82
C LYS A 665 9.56 -14.22 -36.90
N LEU A 666 9.85 -13.74 -38.10
CA LEU A 666 10.28 -12.36 -38.34
C LEU A 666 9.09 -11.54 -38.84
N PHE A 667 8.59 -10.64 -38.00
CA PHE A 667 7.49 -9.74 -38.29
C PHE A 667 8.02 -8.36 -38.68
N ASN A 668 7.50 -7.80 -39.77
CA ASN A 668 7.81 -6.44 -40.22
C ASN A 668 6.53 -5.60 -40.17
N PRO A 669 6.59 -4.34 -39.73
CA PRO A 669 5.44 -3.43 -39.77
C PRO A 669 5.06 -3.13 -41.22
N ILE A 670 3.77 -3.20 -41.50
CA ILE A 670 3.19 -2.90 -42.82
C ILE A 670 2.21 -1.71 -42.76
N ALA A 671 1.68 -1.37 -41.59
CA ALA A 671 0.84 -0.18 -41.39
C ALA A 671 0.82 0.30 -39.94
N SER A 672 0.49 1.58 -39.76
CA SER A 672 0.17 2.19 -38.47
C SER A 672 -1.19 2.87 -38.59
N ILE A 673 -2.13 2.54 -37.71
CA ILE A 673 -3.53 2.99 -37.76
C ILE A 673 -3.92 3.57 -36.40
N ASP A 674 -4.27 4.84 -36.35
CA ASP A 674 -4.64 5.50 -35.10
C ASP A 674 -5.94 4.91 -34.49
N GLY A 675 -5.97 4.89 -33.16
CA GLY A 675 -7.16 4.57 -32.37
C GLY A 675 -8.25 5.61 -32.56
N LYS A 676 -9.51 5.17 -32.45
CA LYS A 676 -10.67 6.06 -32.53
C LYS A 676 -11.02 6.66 -31.16
N GLY A 677 -10.47 6.09 -30.08
CA GLY A 677 -10.74 6.52 -28.71
C GLY A 677 -12.08 6.03 -28.15
N GLU A 678 -12.75 5.17 -28.91
CA GLU A 678 -13.98 4.46 -28.52
C GLU A 678 -14.04 3.11 -29.27
N ALA A 679 -15.05 2.28 -28.99
CA ALA A 679 -15.21 0.99 -29.66
C ALA A 679 -15.33 1.16 -31.18
N GLY A 680 -14.40 0.58 -31.94
CA GLY A 680 -14.21 0.82 -33.36
C GLY A 680 -14.12 -0.45 -34.20
N ARG A 681 -14.33 -0.28 -35.51
CA ARG A 681 -14.00 -1.26 -36.54
C ARG A 681 -12.93 -0.69 -37.46
N TYR A 682 -12.05 -1.57 -37.91
CA TYR A 682 -10.89 -1.24 -38.72
C TYR A 682 -10.68 -2.29 -39.79
N GLU A 683 -10.10 -1.84 -40.89
CA GLU A 683 -9.81 -2.67 -42.04
C GLU A 683 -8.52 -2.23 -42.72
N TYR A 684 -7.79 -3.19 -43.29
CA TYR A 684 -6.57 -2.93 -44.03
C TYR A 684 -6.41 -3.96 -45.17
N PRO A 685 -6.37 -3.53 -46.45
CA PRO A 685 -6.03 -4.41 -47.56
C PRO A 685 -4.51 -4.56 -47.68
N ASP A 686 -3.99 -5.77 -47.49
CA ASP A 686 -2.58 -6.08 -47.72
C ASP A 686 -2.41 -6.77 -49.09
N GLU A 687 -1.54 -6.19 -49.93
CA GLU A 687 -1.17 -6.80 -51.20
C GLU A 687 -0.16 -7.93 -50.98
N VAL A 688 -0.51 -9.10 -51.52
CA VAL A 688 0.19 -10.36 -51.31
C VAL A 688 0.39 -11.12 -52.62
N ILE A 689 1.32 -12.07 -52.59
CA ILE A 689 1.55 -13.01 -53.68
C ILE A 689 0.75 -14.28 -53.40
N THR A 690 -0.12 -14.68 -54.33
CA THR A 690 -0.87 -15.95 -54.24
C THR A 690 0.08 -17.14 -54.20
N GLY A 691 -0.30 -18.20 -53.48
CA GLY A 691 0.51 -19.40 -53.32
C GLY A 691 1.48 -19.36 -52.13
N ARG A 692 1.49 -18.28 -51.34
CA ARG A 692 2.29 -18.13 -50.12
C ARG A 692 1.43 -18.12 -48.85
N GLN A 693 2.09 -18.45 -47.74
CA GLN A 693 1.54 -18.33 -46.40
C GLN A 693 1.99 -17.01 -45.76
N TYR A 694 1.04 -16.30 -45.17
CA TYR A 694 1.29 -15.05 -44.44
C TYR A 694 0.79 -15.16 -43.01
N HIS A 695 1.52 -14.53 -42.09
CA HIS A 695 1.15 -14.42 -40.69
C HIS A 695 1.00 -12.94 -40.33
N TYR A 696 -0.06 -12.60 -39.64
CA TYR A 696 -0.38 -11.22 -39.25
C TYR A 696 -0.60 -11.11 -37.76
N ARG A 697 -0.17 -9.98 -37.18
CA ARG A 697 -0.50 -9.60 -35.80
C ARG A 697 -0.66 -8.09 -35.69
N LEU A 698 -1.44 -7.65 -34.71
CA LEU A 698 -1.51 -6.25 -34.29
C LEU A 698 -0.62 -6.06 -33.07
N ILE A 699 0.15 -4.97 -33.08
CA ILE A 699 0.67 -4.34 -31.86
C ILE A 699 -0.31 -3.23 -31.51
N MET A 700 -0.90 -3.30 -30.34
CA MET A 700 -1.75 -2.28 -29.76
C MET A 700 -0.86 -1.39 -28.90
N VAL A 701 -0.77 -0.12 -29.26
CA VAL A 701 0.06 0.87 -28.57
C VAL A 701 -0.85 1.86 -27.86
N ASP A 702 -0.72 1.92 -26.54
CA ASP A 702 -1.43 2.89 -25.71
C ASP A 702 -0.70 4.24 -25.69
N ARG A 703 -1.37 5.31 -25.25
CA ARG A 703 -0.77 6.66 -25.17
C ARG A 703 0.39 6.75 -24.18
N ASP A 704 0.53 5.77 -23.29
CA ASP A 704 1.66 5.62 -22.39
C ASP A 704 2.81 4.77 -22.97
N GLU A 705 2.74 4.52 -24.28
CA GLU A 705 3.63 3.69 -25.12
C GLU A 705 3.67 2.20 -24.78
N SER A 706 2.83 1.74 -23.84
CA SER A 706 2.71 0.32 -23.54
C SER A 706 2.16 -0.44 -24.75
N LYS A 707 2.63 -1.69 -24.92
CA LYS A 707 2.37 -2.50 -26.11
C LYS A 707 1.74 -3.82 -25.71
N ALA A 708 0.67 -4.19 -26.41
CA ALA A 708 0.07 -5.51 -26.36
C ALA A 708 -0.02 -6.12 -27.75
N PHE A 709 -0.04 -7.45 -27.83
CA PHE A 709 -0.08 -8.16 -29.10
C PHE A 709 -1.40 -8.91 -29.26
N SER A 710 -1.96 -8.90 -30.46
CA SER A 710 -3.05 -9.80 -30.81
C SER A 710 -2.54 -11.25 -30.93
N LYS A 711 -3.49 -12.20 -31.02
CA LYS A 711 -3.17 -13.51 -31.61
C LYS A 711 -2.59 -13.35 -33.02
N ILE A 712 -1.73 -14.28 -33.42
CA ILE A 712 -1.23 -14.36 -34.79
C ILE A 712 -2.29 -15.04 -35.65
N ILE A 713 -2.61 -14.46 -36.80
CA ILE A 713 -3.51 -15.04 -37.80
C ILE A 713 -2.68 -15.49 -38.98
N MET A 714 -2.84 -16.75 -39.35
CA MET A 714 -2.22 -17.30 -40.54
C MET A 714 -3.24 -17.34 -41.68
N VAL A 715 -2.82 -16.89 -42.85
CA VAL A 715 -3.59 -16.98 -44.10
C VAL A 715 -2.75 -17.74 -45.12
N ASP A 716 -3.28 -18.86 -45.59
CA ASP A 716 -2.73 -19.60 -46.71
C ASP A 716 -3.44 -19.17 -48.00
N THR A 717 -2.76 -18.38 -48.84
CA THR A 717 -3.38 -17.88 -50.07
C THR A 717 -3.59 -19.02 -51.08
N LYS A 718 -4.67 -19.00 -51.86
CA LYS A 718 -5.02 -20.07 -52.80
C LYS A 718 -3.88 -20.38 -53.79
N MET A 719 -3.64 -21.66 -54.04
CA MET A 719 -2.61 -22.14 -54.98
C MET A 719 -3.17 -22.52 -56.36
N SER A 720 -4.49 -22.57 -56.51
CA SER A 720 -5.14 -23.13 -57.69
C SER A 720 -4.80 -22.30 -58.92
N ASP A 721 -4.24 -22.97 -59.92
CA ASP A 721 -3.82 -22.50 -61.25
C ASP A 721 -2.36 -22.02 -61.40
N ALA A 722 -1.57 -21.97 -60.31
CA ALA A 722 -0.21 -21.40 -60.35
C ALA A 722 0.95 -22.40 -60.47
N VAL A 723 0.74 -23.71 -60.24
CA VAL A 723 1.79 -24.73 -60.21
C VAL A 723 1.30 -26.07 -60.78
N VAL A 724 2.01 -26.62 -61.77
CA VAL A 724 1.75 -27.93 -62.39
C VAL A 724 3.00 -28.80 -62.30
N VAL A 725 2.84 -30.03 -61.77
CA VAL A 725 3.91 -31.04 -61.69
C VAL A 725 3.67 -32.15 -62.71
N TYR A 726 4.62 -32.39 -63.61
CA TYR A 726 4.47 -33.39 -64.69
C TYR A 726 5.84 -33.93 -65.16
N PRO A 727 5.90 -35.08 -65.87
CA PRO A 727 4.83 -36.05 -66.04
C PRO A 727 4.58 -36.88 -64.77
N SER A 728 3.41 -37.51 -64.69
CA SER A 728 3.12 -38.57 -63.72
C SER A 728 2.41 -39.69 -64.48
N PRO A 729 3.02 -40.91 -64.64
CA PRO A 729 4.28 -41.35 -64.05
C PRO A 729 5.55 -40.68 -64.62
N ALA A 730 6.59 -40.53 -63.80
CA ALA A 730 7.92 -40.04 -64.20
C ALA A 730 8.97 -41.15 -64.07
N SER A 731 9.85 -41.27 -65.08
CA SER A 731 10.97 -42.22 -65.06
C SER A 731 12.29 -41.59 -64.65
N ASP A 732 12.60 -40.44 -65.24
CA ASP A 732 13.92 -39.82 -65.11
C ASP A 732 13.86 -38.50 -64.34
N GLN A 733 12.86 -37.66 -64.65
CA GLN A 733 12.76 -36.30 -64.16
C GLN A 733 11.32 -35.80 -64.03
N LEU A 734 11.13 -34.81 -63.17
CA LEU A 734 9.91 -34.01 -63.00
C LEU A 734 10.16 -32.58 -63.45
N GLN A 735 9.16 -32.01 -64.12
CA GLN A 735 9.04 -30.59 -64.43
C GLN A 735 8.03 -29.96 -63.46
N ILE A 736 8.38 -28.78 -62.94
CA ILE A 736 7.48 -27.94 -62.15
C ILE A 736 7.28 -26.65 -62.91
N ASN A 737 6.17 -26.56 -63.64
CA ASN A 737 5.78 -25.31 -64.27
C ASN A 737 5.02 -24.47 -63.25
N ALA A 738 5.59 -23.34 -62.86
CA ALA A 738 5.01 -22.43 -61.88
C ALA A 738 5.24 -20.97 -62.29
N ARG A 739 4.40 -20.05 -61.78
CA ARG A 739 4.60 -18.61 -62.01
C ARG A 739 5.97 -18.15 -61.48
N LYS A 740 6.65 -17.28 -62.23
CA LYS A 740 8.04 -16.84 -61.95
C LYS A 740 8.23 -16.16 -60.59
N ASP A 741 7.19 -15.53 -60.06
CA ASP A 741 7.17 -14.83 -58.76
C ASP A 741 7.18 -15.76 -57.54
N LEU A 742 6.99 -17.07 -57.75
CA LEU A 742 7.11 -18.08 -56.71
C LEU A 742 8.56 -18.49 -56.42
N PHE A 743 9.51 -18.10 -57.27
CA PHE A 743 10.92 -18.44 -57.13
C PHE A 743 11.73 -17.31 -56.45
N PRO A 744 12.83 -17.63 -55.74
CA PRO A 744 13.32 -18.98 -55.46
C PRO A 744 12.43 -19.72 -54.45
N CYS A 745 12.26 -21.03 -54.63
CA CYS A 745 11.49 -21.88 -53.74
C CYS A 745 12.19 -23.21 -53.45
N GLU A 746 11.95 -23.77 -52.27
CA GLU A 746 12.36 -25.12 -51.91
C GLU A 746 11.34 -26.13 -52.41
N ILE A 747 11.78 -27.11 -53.19
CA ILE A 747 10.99 -28.28 -53.55
C ILE A 747 11.47 -29.50 -52.78
N SER A 748 10.55 -30.12 -52.04
CA SER A 748 10.80 -31.35 -51.30
C SER A 748 9.90 -32.47 -51.80
N ILE A 749 10.47 -33.67 -51.97
CA ILE A 749 9.71 -34.89 -52.31
C ILE A 749 9.69 -35.81 -51.11
N PHE A 750 8.51 -36.33 -50.78
CA PHE A 750 8.27 -37.23 -49.66
C PHE A 750 7.73 -38.56 -50.15
N ASN A 751 8.22 -39.66 -49.58
CA ASN A 751 7.68 -40.99 -49.84
C ASN A 751 6.36 -41.24 -49.07
N LYS A 752 5.75 -42.42 -49.27
CA LYS A 752 4.50 -42.81 -48.58
C LYS A 752 4.56 -42.82 -47.04
N SER A 753 5.75 -42.92 -46.44
CA SER A 753 5.91 -42.87 -44.97
C SER A 753 6.14 -41.45 -44.45
N GLY A 754 6.01 -40.43 -45.30
CA GLY A 754 6.27 -39.04 -44.94
C GLY A 754 7.75 -38.70 -44.76
N LYS A 755 8.68 -39.59 -45.16
CA LYS A 755 10.12 -39.31 -45.13
C LYS A 755 10.48 -38.46 -46.34
N ARG A 756 11.16 -37.32 -46.10
CA ARG A 756 11.74 -36.51 -47.17
C ARG A 756 12.85 -37.30 -47.85
N VAL A 757 12.69 -37.55 -49.15
CA VAL A 757 13.64 -38.32 -49.98
C VAL A 757 14.44 -37.45 -50.93
N LEU A 758 13.93 -36.26 -51.26
CA LEU A 758 14.62 -35.28 -52.09
C LEU A 758 14.31 -33.88 -51.58
N ASN A 759 15.30 -32.99 -51.68
CA ASN A 759 15.13 -31.57 -51.43
C ASN A 759 16.01 -30.74 -52.37
N GLN A 760 15.45 -29.71 -53.00
CA GLN A 760 16.18 -28.87 -53.94
C GLN A 760 15.61 -27.44 -53.93
N ILE A 761 16.49 -26.44 -53.92
CA ILE A 761 16.10 -25.04 -54.13
C ILE A 761 16.05 -24.79 -55.63
N ILE A 762 14.87 -24.44 -56.14
CA ILE A 762 14.65 -24.03 -57.52
C ILE A 762 14.70 -22.51 -57.62
N LYS A 763 15.47 -22.00 -58.59
CA LYS A 763 15.66 -20.55 -58.79
C LYS A 763 14.81 -19.95 -59.92
N ASP A 764 14.26 -20.77 -60.82
CA ASP A 764 13.39 -20.35 -61.92
C ASP A 764 12.47 -21.50 -62.37
N SER A 765 11.39 -21.16 -63.06
CA SER A 765 10.30 -22.00 -63.58
C SER A 765 10.69 -23.15 -64.54
N ASP A 766 11.88 -23.11 -65.16
CA ASP A 766 12.32 -24.10 -66.16
C ASP A 766 13.30 -25.16 -65.62
N GLN A 767 13.39 -25.34 -64.30
CA GLN A 767 14.33 -26.31 -63.70
C GLN A 767 13.72 -27.70 -63.50
N GLN A 768 14.45 -28.72 -63.96
CA GLN A 768 14.11 -30.14 -63.80
C GLN A 768 14.56 -30.68 -62.44
N ILE A 769 13.74 -31.56 -61.87
CA ILE A 769 14.08 -32.35 -60.68
C ILE A 769 14.29 -33.80 -61.10
N TYR A 770 15.51 -34.30 -60.95
CA TYR A 770 15.84 -35.69 -61.26
C TYR A 770 15.31 -36.63 -60.18
N VAL A 771 14.52 -37.62 -60.60
CA VAL A 771 13.89 -38.63 -59.71
C VAL A 771 14.35 -40.06 -60.00
N ASN A 772 15.29 -40.22 -60.94
CA ASN A 772 15.88 -41.51 -61.33
C ASN A 772 16.53 -42.29 -60.17
N SER A 773 16.94 -41.61 -59.10
CA SER A 773 17.51 -42.22 -57.89
C SER A 773 16.44 -42.70 -56.89
N LEU A 774 15.18 -42.34 -57.09
CA LEU A 774 14.08 -42.73 -56.23
C LEU A 774 13.58 -44.13 -56.62
N ALA A 775 13.15 -44.91 -55.63
CA ALA A 775 12.51 -46.20 -55.87
C ALA A 775 11.16 -46.02 -56.59
N GLU A 776 10.67 -47.07 -57.23
CA GLU A 776 9.32 -47.02 -57.82
C GLU A 776 8.27 -46.85 -56.73
N GLY A 777 7.30 -45.97 -56.96
CA GLY A 777 6.22 -45.75 -56.01
C GLY A 777 5.62 -44.37 -56.06
N PHE A 778 4.77 -44.11 -55.07
CA PHE A 778 4.02 -42.87 -54.94
C PHE A 778 4.75 -41.85 -54.06
N TYR A 779 4.79 -40.61 -54.53
CA TYR A 779 5.48 -39.52 -53.87
C TYR A 779 4.61 -38.25 -53.79
N ILE A 780 4.80 -37.50 -52.71
CA ILE A 780 4.19 -36.19 -52.50
C ILE A 780 5.25 -35.13 -52.78
N VAL A 781 4.93 -34.18 -53.66
CA VAL A 781 5.80 -33.05 -53.97
C VAL A 781 5.31 -31.83 -53.20
N ARG A 782 6.22 -31.15 -52.51
CA ARG A 782 5.95 -29.92 -51.77
C ARG A 782 6.81 -28.76 -52.27
N MET A 783 6.24 -27.56 -52.30
CA MET A 783 6.94 -26.28 -52.51
C MET A 783 6.85 -25.46 -51.23
N ASN A 784 7.97 -25.07 -50.62
CA ASN A 784 8.04 -24.31 -49.36
C ASN A 784 7.05 -24.86 -48.31
N ASP A 785 7.08 -26.18 -48.11
CA ASP A 785 6.19 -26.97 -47.21
C ASP A 785 4.74 -27.19 -47.64
N ARG A 786 4.29 -26.67 -48.79
CA ARG A 786 2.93 -26.86 -49.29
C ARG A 786 2.85 -27.98 -50.33
N VAL A 787 1.88 -28.89 -50.23
CA VAL A 787 1.71 -29.96 -51.23
C VAL A 787 1.26 -29.37 -52.57
N ILE A 788 2.11 -29.48 -53.59
CA ILE A 788 1.85 -28.98 -54.95
C ILE A 788 1.44 -30.08 -55.92
N GLY A 789 1.66 -31.34 -55.56
CA GLY A 789 1.39 -32.43 -56.47
C GLY A 789 1.65 -33.81 -55.87
N LYS A 790 1.13 -34.81 -56.55
CA LYS A 790 1.33 -36.23 -56.27
C LYS A 790 1.87 -36.86 -57.54
N VAL A 791 2.97 -37.59 -57.45
CA VAL A 791 3.63 -38.18 -58.61
C VAL A 791 3.95 -39.64 -58.38
N ILE A 792 3.80 -40.43 -59.45
CA ILE A 792 4.23 -41.82 -59.49
C ILE A 792 5.60 -41.86 -60.15
N VAL A 793 6.61 -42.43 -59.49
CA VAL A 793 7.90 -42.75 -60.10
C VAL A 793 7.86 -44.21 -60.56
N GLY A 794 8.17 -44.47 -61.84
CA GLY A 794 8.21 -45.81 -62.42
C GLY A 794 9.41 -45.95 -63.37
N LYS A 795 10.09 -47.09 -63.38
CA LYS A 795 11.23 -47.29 -64.28
C LYS A 795 10.74 -47.58 -65.70
N LYS A 796 11.49 -47.11 -66.69
CA LYS A 796 11.31 -47.50 -68.09
C LYS A 796 11.82 -48.91 -68.34
#